data_AF-A0A6I3XGU9-F1
#
_entry.id   AF-A0A6I3XGU9-F1
#
_cell.length_a   1.000
_cell.length_b   1.000
_cell.length_c   1.000
_cell.angle_alpha   90.00
_cell.angle_beta   90.00
_cell.angle_gamma   90.00
#
_symmetry.space_group_name_H-M   'P 1'
#
loop_
_entity.id
_entity.type
_entity.pdbx_description
1 polymer ?
#
loop_
_entity_poly.entity_id
_entity_poly.type
_entity_poly.pdbx_seq_one_letter_code
_entity_poly.pdbx_strand_id
1 'polypeptide(L)'
;MSQDVNGSATLELWGGLECTINRVSDQYFSQIERNGHLDRLDDIDRFASLGIRAVRYPVLWEHTAPDGVGNADWSWSDARLPRLRDLGVEPIAGLVHHGSGPQHTNLLSPCFADKLAEYAGAVACRYPWLTYYTPVNEPLTTARFSALSGVWYPHAKSEASFVRALLNQCRATVLAMRAIREVNPDAKLVQTDDLSRTYGTPEMAELVDFFNERRWLSWDLLCGMVGPEHALYDFMVKSGADPVELQWFQDNPCPPDIIGVNYYVTSERWLDHRTGRFPDSHVHEYNGIRHADMETARVLANPTRGIGPLLAEVWERYRLPVAITEAHIDAHREDQLRWLREIWQAAQAQRDAGADIRAVTVWALLGSYDWNCLVTACHGYYEPGPFDVRGAQPRPTAVAELMQRLSSGRQLDHPVLRGAGWWHRPGRFLCRPVAAPAVTVSLTERQLARAPMRPILVAGASGALARAFAARCKARNLPCVLAGRDTMDATDAEAVERMIRQHRPWAIVNAAGARPPSTGVSDVRQTDEQYRAHIAGATVLALAAARHGLPYLVFSSAAVLAGATGPRDESAAPAPVDAFGRCQAEAERRVLRANPNALVVRSGQFFSADGDMGLLGQALASLRDGEPVALPPELTLAPTYLPDLVDACLDLAVDGEQGIWHLYNDGGIPAIDLVGRAAALLGLGTLLVQHDVDDLRTEPALETRRGKLLPALDYALARFAAASQAAAVDRRSVPRQGRG
;
A
#
# COMPACT_ATOMS: atom_id res chain seq x y z
N MET A 1 -18.29 -47.65 14.53
CA MET A 1 -19.09 -46.61 13.88
C MET A 1 -18.12 -45.66 13.20
N SER A 2 -17.90 -45.85 11.90
CA SER A 2 -17.13 -44.94 11.06
C SER A 2 -17.91 -43.65 10.89
N GLN A 3 -17.35 -42.53 11.32
CA GLN A 3 -17.75 -41.23 10.83
C GLN A 3 -16.74 -40.81 9.78
N ASP A 4 -17.26 -40.56 8.57
CA ASP A 4 -16.54 -40.01 7.44
C ASP A 4 -15.84 -38.69 7.81
N VAL A 5 -14.51 -38.69 7.84
CA VAL A 5 -13.68 -37.47 7.87
C VAL A 5 -13.18 -37.22 6.45
N ASN A 6 -14.12 -36.91 5.55
CA ASN A 6 -13.82 -36.37 4.22
C ASN A 6 -14.48 -35.00 4.03
N GLY A 7 -14.58 -34.22 5.12
CA GLY A 7 -14.87 -32.81 5.07
C GLY A 7 -13.60 -32.06 4.73
N SER A 8 -13.38 -31.77 3.45
CA SER A 8 -12.26 -30.92 3.02
C SER A 8 -12.31 -29.58 3.77
N ALA A 9 -11.38 -29.36 4.72
CA ALA A 9 -11.34 -28.17 5.58
C ALA A 9 -11.42 -26.88 4.75
N THR A 10 -12.25 -25.92 5.15
CA THR A 10 -12.47 -24.66 4.40
C THR A 10 -11.17 -23.85 4.25
N LEU A 11 -11.01 -23.13 3.14
CA LEU A 11 -9.88 -22.21 2.94
C LEU A 11 -9.82 -21.20 4.10
N GLU A 12 -8.69 -21.15 4.79
CA GLU A 12 -8.50 -20.30 5.95
C GLU A 12 -8.05 -18.89 5.56
N LEU A 13 -8.42 -17.92 6.39
CA LEU A 13 -7.88 -16.56 6.34
C LEU A 13 -6.86 -16.40 7.47
N TRP A 14 -5.64 -16.04 7.10
CA TRP A 14 -4.56 -15.71 8.02
C TRP A 14 -4.24 -14.21 7.96
N GLY A 15 -3.59 -13.70 9.01
CA GLY A 15 -2.99 -12.37 9.03
C GLY A 15 -1.47 -12.46 9.10
N GLY A 16 -0.76 -11.39 8.72
CA GLY A 16 0.68 -11.31 8.93
C GLY A 16 1.15 -9.89 9.22
N LEU A 17 2.24 -9.79 9.96
CA LEU A 17 2.84 -8.51 10.33
C LEU A 17 4.16 -8.31 9.61
N GLU A 18 4.27 -7.18 8.92
CA GLU A 18 5.56 -6.69 8.46
C GLU A 18 6.44 -6.38 9.68
N CYS A 19 7.49 -7.18 9.83
CA CYS A 19 8.34 -7.20 11.00
C CYS A 19 9.83 -7.23 10.66
N THR A 20 10.18 -6.83 9.43
CA THR A 20 11.58 -6.73 9.02
C THR A 20 12.43 -5.91 9.98
N ILE A 21 13.56 -6.52 10.37
CA ILE A 21 14.70 -5.85 11.01
C ILE A 21 15.84 -5.87 10.01
N ASN A 22 15.84 -4.87 9.12
CA ASN A 22 16.85 -4.78 8.08
C ASN A 22 18.04 -3.96 8.57
N ARG A 23 19.25 -4.39 8.21
CA ARG A 23 20.47 -3.59 8.35
C ARG A 23 20.94 -3.14 6.97
N VAL A 24 21.14 -1.83 6.82
CA VAL A 24 21.74 -1.23 5.62
C VAL A 24 22.89 -0.36 6.05
N SER A 25 24.10 -0.75 5.65
CA SER A 25 25.35 -0.22 6.18
C SER A 25 25.34 -0.32 7.72
N ASP A 26 25.37 0.82 8.42
CA ASP A 26 25.38 0.88 9.88
C ASP A 26 24.01 1.24 10.49
N GLN A 27 22.97 1.33 9.66
CA GLN A 27 21.62 1.67 10.11
C GLN A 27 20.74 0.44 10.21
N TYR A 28 19.92 0.39 11.28
CA TYR A 28 18.88 -0.62 11.48
C TYR A 28 17.52 0.01 11.23
N PHE A 29 16.66 -0.74 10.54
CA PHE A 29 15.28 -0.37 10.28
C PHE A 29 14.36 -1.44 10.84
N SER A 30 13.55 -1.08 11.84
CA SER A 30 12.60 -1.98 12.50
C SER A 30 11.17 -1.61 12.08
N GLN A 31 10.50 -2.51 11.36
CA GLN A 31 9.12 -2.27 10.92
C GLN A 31 8.12 -2.25 12.09
N ILE A 32 8.33 -3.09 13.12
CA ILE A 32 7.47 -3.15 14.31
C ILE A 32 7.54 -1.88 15.17
N GLU A 33 8.67 -1.18 15.17
CA GLU A 33 8.80 0.14 15.80
C GLU A 33 8.05 1.18 14.98
N ARG A 34 8.26 1.19 13.66
CA ARG A 34 7.69 2.20 12.77
C ARG A 34 6.17 2.13 12.65
N ASN A 35 5.61 0.93 12.62
CA ASN A 35 4.16 0.74 12.64
C ASN A 35 3.57 0.85 14.06
N GLY A 36 4.40 1.05 15.08
CA GLY A 36 4.02 1.25 16.49
C GLY A 36 3.54 0.00 17.23
N HIS A 37 3.68 -1.19 16.63
CA HIS A 37 3.24 -2.43 17.28
C HIS A 37 4.07 -2.82 18.51
N LEU A 38 5.32 -2.33 18.58
CA LEU A 38 6.20 -2.56 19.72
C LEU A 38 5.52 -2.17 21.05
N ASP A 39 4.79 -1.05 21.05
CA ASP A 39 4.19 -0.45 22.25
C ASP A 39 2.68 -0.71 22.40
N ARG A 40 2.02 -1.28 21.38
CA ARG A 40 0.56 -1.49 21.37
C ARG A 40 0.18 -2.96 21.52
N LEU A 41 -0.11 -3.39 22.74
CA LEU A 41 -0.60 -4.75 23.00
C LEU A 41 -2.01 -4.98 22.43
N ASP A 42 -2.84 -3.93 22.43
CA ASP A 42 -4.24 -3.91 22.02
C ASP A 42 -4.43 -4.31 20.53
N ASP A 43 -3.35 -4.23 19.75
CA ASP A 43 -3.32 -4.67 18.36
C ASP A 43 -3.67 -6.16 18.22
N ILE A 44 -3.32 -6.98 19.22
CA ILE A 44 -3.66 -8.41 19.24
C ILE A 44 -5.18 -8.63 19.18
N ASP A 45 -5.93 -7.86 19.97
CA ASP A 45 -7.39 -7.87 19.98
C ASP A 45 -7.96 -7.39 18.63
N ARG A 46 -7.33 -6.37 18.03
CA ARG A 46 -7.70 -5.88 16.69
C ARG A 46 -7.51 -6.97 15.64
N PHE A 47 -6.40 -7.70 15.66
CA PHE A 47 -6.15 -8.79 14.72
C PHE A 47 -7.19 -9.90 14.87
N ALA A 48 -7.48 -10.32 16.11
CA ALA A 48 -8.51 -11.33 16.38
C ALA A 48 -9.90 -10.89 15.89
N SER A 49 -10.23 -9.60 15.99
CA SER A 49 -11.51 -9.06 15.51
C SER A 49 -11.75 -9.18 14.01
N LEU A 50 -10.71 -9.51 13.21
CA LEU A 50 -10.84 -9.79 11.79
C LEU A 50 -11.37 -11.21 11.50
N GLY A 51 -11.36 -12.09 12.51
CA GLY A 51 -11.74 -13.50 12.37
C GLY A 51 -10.67 -14.37 11.70
N ILE A 52 -9.40 -13.94 11.73
CA ILE A 52 -8.28 -14.75 11.24
C ILE A 52 -8.11 -16.02 12.09
N ARG A 53 -7.70 -17.11 11.46
CA ARG A 53 -7.41 -18.40 12.15
C ARG A 53 -6.01 -18.48 12.70
N ALA A 54 -5.07 -17.93 11.95
CA ALA A 54 -3.67 -17.87 12.34
C ALA A 54 -3.10 -16.49 12.01
N VAL A 55 -2.00 -16.14 12.69
CA VAL A 55 -1.23 -14.94 12.39
C VAL A 55 0.26 -15.26 12.31
N ARG A 56 0.90 -14.84 11.23
CA ARG A 56 2.37 -14.83 11.14
C ARG A 56 2.89 -13.75 12.08
N TYR A 57 3.51 -14.19 13.18
CA TYR A 57 3.80 -13.34 14.31
C TYR A 57 5.30 -13.37 14.67
N PRO A 58 5.93 -12.21 14.87
CA PRO A 58 7.35 -12.14 15.18
C PRO A 58 7.67 -12.68 16.58
N VAL A 59 8.70 -13.51 16.66
CA VAL A 59 9.46 -13.84 17.88
C VAL A 59 10.93 -13.67 17.49
N LEU A 60 11.30 -12.44 17.11
CA LEU A 60 12.52 -12.16 16.35
C LEU A 60 13.77 -12.33 17.21
N TRP A 61 14.77 -13.01 16.67
CA TRP A 61 16.03 -13.27 17.33
C TRP A 61 16.80 -11.98 17.66
N GLU A 62 16.89 -11.07 16.70
CA GLU A 62 17.57 -9.77 16.82
C GLU A 62 16.99 -8.88 17.91
N HIS A 63 15.69 -8.99 18.14
CA HIS A 63 14.98 -8.21 19.15
C HIS A 63 15.04 -8.87 20.53
N THR A 64 14.81 -10.18 20.58
CA THR A 64 14.61 -10.92 21.83
C THR A 64 15.93 -11.30 22.50
N ALA A 65 16.95 -11.68 21.72
CA ALA A 65 18.22 -12.17 22.25
C ALA A 65 19.43 -11.58 21.50
N PRO A 66 19.56 -10.24 21.41
CA PRO A 66 20.68 -9.59 20.71
C PRO A 66 22.05 -9.98 21.29
N ASP A 67 22.11 -10.20 22.60
CA ASP A 67 23.31 -10.56 23.36
C ASP A 67 23.34 -12.04 23.80
N GLY A 68 22.64 -12.91 23.05
CA GLY A 68 22.57 -14.35 23.28
C GLY A 68 21.41 -14.78 24.18
N VAL A 69 21.05 -16.07 24.10
CA VAL A 69 19.84 -16.64 24.73
C VAL A 69 19.84 -16.48 26.26
N GLY A 70 21.00 -16.55 26.90
CA GLY A 70 21.13 -16.37 28.35
C GLY A 70 20.72 -14.98 28.86
N ASN A 71 20.70 -13.97 27.97
CA ASN A 71 20.30 -12.60 28.28
C ASN A 71 19.00 -12.20 27.54
N ALA A 72 18.23 -13.17 27.05
CA ALA A 72 17.04 -12.90 26.25
C ALA A 72 15.94 -12.20 27.06
N ASP A 73 15.34 -11.15 26.48
CA ASP A 73 14.18 -10.46 27.03
C ASP A 73 12.88 -11.00 26.41
N TRP A 74 12.21 -11.89 27.15
CA TRP A 74 10.95 -12.50 26.73
C TRP A 74 9.72 -11.65 27.01
N SER A 75 9.85 -10.52 27.71
CA SER A 75 8.71 -9.75 28.22
C SER A 75 7.71 -9.35 27.12
N TRP A 76 8.22 -8.99 25.94
CA TRP A 76 7.41 -8.62 24.80
C TRP A 76 6.55 -9.79 24.29
N SER A 77 7.17 -10.95 24.04
CA SER A 77 6.49 -12.15 23.54
C SER A 77 5.59 -12.81 24.61
N ASP A 78 6.01 -12.79 25.88
CA ASP A 78 5.25 -13.33 27.01
C ASP A 78 3.90 -12.63 27.19
N ALA A 79 3.82 -11.33 26.87
CA ALA A 79 2.57 -10.58 26.91
C ALA A 79 1.63 -10.88 25.71
N ARG A 80 2.18 -11.30 24.56
CA ARG A 80 1.47 -11.32 23.26
C ARG A 80 1.05 -12.71 22.81
N LEU A 81 1.95 -13.69 22.88
CA LEU A 81 1.67 -15.04 22.41
C LEU A 81 0.53 -15.73 23.20
N PRO A 82 0.49 -15.65 24.55
CA PRO A 82 -0.66 -16.17 25.30
C PRO A 82 -1.96 -15.44 24.95
N ARG A 83 -1.92 -14.11 24.73
CA ARG A 83 -3.11 -13.34 24.36
C ARG A 83 -3.69 -13.77 23.01
N LEU A 84 -2.84 -14.02 22.00
CA LEU A 84 -3.26 -14.58 20.71
C LEU A 84 -3.97 -15.92 20.89
N ARG A 85 -3.37 -16.82 21.68
CA ARG A 85 -3.94 -18.14 21.98
C ARG A 85 -5.28 -18.04 22.72
N ASP A 86 -5.38 -17.16 23.72
CA ASP A 86 -6.61 -16.94 24.48
C ASP A 86 -7.75 -16.40 23.61
N LEU A 87 -7.41 -15.65 22.55
CA LEU A 87 -8.36 -15.17 21.54
C LEU A 87 -8.64 -16.20 20.43
N GLY A 88 -8.03 -17.38 20.49
CA GLY A 88 -8.21 -18.46 19.50
C GLY A 88 -7.54 -18.18 18.16
N VAL A 89 -6.50 -17.34 18.13
CA VAL A 89 -5.68 -17.08 16.94
C VAL A 89 -4.36 -17.83 17.08
N GLU A 90 -4.10 -18.79 16.18
CA GLU A 90 -2.88 -19.60 16.21
C GLU A 90 -1.66 -18.77 15.74
N PRO A 91 -0.63 -18.55 16.58
CA PRO A 91 0.59 -17.91 16.14
C PRO A 91 1.44 -18.84 15.26
N ILE A 92 1.88 -18.34 14.12
CA ILE A 92 2.96 -18.92 13.30
C ILE A 92 4.23 -18.11 13.63
N ALA A 93 5.10 -18.67 14.47
CA ALA A 93 6.24 -17.96 15.05
C ALA A 93 7.36 -17.74 14.02
N GLY A 94 7.61 -16.49 13.66
CA GLY A 94 8.71 -16.06 12.79
C GLY A 94 9.95 -15.69 13.60
N LEU A 95 11.08 -16.37 13.38
CA LEU A 95 12.30 -16.17 14.18
C LEU A 95 13.29 -15.18 13.56
N VAL A 96 13.38 -15.16 12.24
CA VAL A 96 14.15 -14.18 11.46
C VAL A 96 13.31 -13.77 10.25
N HIS A 97 13.07 -12.47 10.07
CA HIS A 97 12.21 -11.96 9.00
C HIS A 97 12.91 -10.87 8.20
N HIS A 98 13.69 -11.24 7.18
CA HIS A 98 14.63 -10.37 6.48
C HIS A 98 15.63 -9.67 7.44
N GLY A 99 16.90 -10.03 7.32
CA GLY A 99 17.90 -9.62 8.30
C GLY A 99 19.08 -10.58 8.30
N SER A 100 19.90 -10.50 9.34
CA SER A 100 21.15 -11.26 9.44
C SER A 100 21.35 -11.91 10.82
N GLY A 101 20.34 -11.90 11.69
CA GLY A 101 20.52 -12.20 13.10
C GLY A 101 21.17 -11.01 13.85
N PRO A 102 21.47 -11.19 15.14
CA PRO A 102 22.12 -10.19 15.97
C PRO A 102 23.47 -9.73 15.41
N GLN A 103 23.97 -8.60 15.93
CA GLN A 103 25.18 -7.91 15.46
C GLN A 103 26.43 -8.80 15.30
N HIS A 104 26.52 -9.87 16.08
CA HIS A 104 27.67 -10.76 16.13
C HIS A 104 27.63 -11.90 15.09
N THR A 105 26.62 -11.94 14.22
CA THR A 105 26.47 -12.91 13.13
C THR A 105 25.97 -12.23 11.85
N ASN A 106 25.96 -12.96 10.75
CA ASN A 106 25.31 -12.58 9.49
C ASN A 106 25.04 -13.80 8.62
N LEU A 107 24.34 -13.61 7.49
CA LEU A 107 23.99 -14.71 6.58
C LEU A 107 25.20 -15.47 6.01
N LEU A 108 26.39 -14.89 5.98
CA LEU A 108 27.62 -15.55 5.52
C LEU A 108 28.41 -16.20 6.67
N SER A 109 28.04 -15.93 7.92
CA SER A 109 28.77 -16.42 9.09
C SER A 109 28.51 -17.90 9.30
N PRO A 110 29.55 -18.71 9.55
CA PRO A 110 29.39 -20.16 9.74
C PRO A 110 28.59 -20.50 11.00
N CYS A 111 28.56 -19.60 11.99
CA CYS A 111 27.81 -19.79 13.23
C CYS A 111 26.33 -19.40 13.15
N PHE A 112 25.86 -18.84 12.02
CA PHE A 112 24.47 -18.37 11.89
C PHE A 112 23.47 -19.50 12.15
N ALA A 113 23.68 -20.66 11.54
CA ALA A 113 22.76 -21.79 11.63
C ALA A 113 22.67 -22.36 13.06
N ASP A 114 23.81 -22.58 13.71
CA ASP A 114 23.85 -23.14 15.06
C ASP A 114 23.26 -22.18 16.09
N LYS A 115 23.55 -20.87 15.96
CA LYS A 115 23.01 -19.86 16.89
C LYS A 115 21.52 -19.62 16.71
N LEU A 116 21.01 -19.67 15.48
CA LEU A 116 19.56 -19.61 15.28
C LEU A 116 18.88 -20.86 15.85
N ALA A 117 19.51 -22.03 15.75
CA ALA A 117 18.99 -23.26 16.35
C ALA A 117 18.95 -23.19 17.89
N GLU A 118 19.99 -22.63 18.52
CA GLU A 118 20.01 -22.36 19.97
C GLU A 118 18.83 -21.47 20.38
N TYR A 119 18.62 -20.37 19.65
CA TYR A 119 17.50 -19.47 19.89
C TYR A 119 16.14 -20.15 19.66
N ALA A 120 15.99 -20.90 18.58
CA ALA A 120 14.76 -21.63 18.25
C ALA A 120 14.39 -22.66 19.34
N GLY A 121 15.37 -23.39 19.85
CA GLY A 121 15.18 -24.31 20.98
C GLY A 121 14.74 -23.57 22.25
N ALA A 122 15.29 -22.38 22.52
CA ALA A 122 14.87 -21.55 23.64
C ALA A 122 13.43 -21.04 23.50
N VAL A 123 13.01 -20.63 22.29
CA VAL A 123 11.62 -20.27 21.99
C VAL A 123 10.69 -21.46 22.25
N ALA A 124 11.03 -22.65 21.75
CA ALA A 124 10.23 -23.86 21.96
C ALA A 124 10.14 -24.26 23.44
N CYS A 125 11.25 -24.18 24.20
CA CYS A 125 11.26 -24.39 25.64
C CYS A 125 10.36 -23.40 26.39
N ARG A 126 10.36 -22.12 25.98
CA ARG A 126 9.54 -21.08 26.60
C ARG A 126 8.06 -21.26 26.28
N TYR A 127 7.74 -21.64 25.05
CA TYR A 127 6.38 -21.79 24.55
C TYR A 127 6.17 -23.19 23.93
N PRO A 128 6.16 -24.27 24.74
CA PRO A 128 6.11 -25.65 24.23
C PRO A 128 4.80 -26.00 23.53
N TRP A 129 3.79 -25.14 23.64
CA TRP A 129 2.49 -25.27 23.01
C TRP A 129 2.42 -24.65 21.60
N LEU A 130 3.44 -23.90 21.16
CA LEU A 130 3.49 -23.37 19.80
C LEU A 130 3.60 -24.51 18.79
N THR A 131 2.70 -24.52 17.80
CA THR A 131 2.66 -25.56 16.78
C THR A 131 3.41 -25.14 15.52
N TYR A 132 3.23 -23.91 15.04
CA TYR A 132 3.70 -23.49 13.73
C TYR A 132 4.88 -22.52 13.79
N TYR A 133 5.89 -22.76 12.96
CA TYR A 133 7.12 -21.95 12.92
C TYR A 133 7.54 -21.61 11.50
N THR A 134 8.11 -20.42 11.34
CA THR A 134 8.90 -20.00 10.19
C THR A 134 10.27 -19.54 10.71
N PRO A 135 11.27 -20.44 10.82
CA PRO A 135 12.58 -20.06 11.35
C PRO A 135 13.26 -18.94 10.56
N VAL A 136 13.23 -19.00 9.23
CA VAL A 136 13.77 -17.98 8.34
C VAL A 136 12.73 -17.65 7.26
N ASN A 137 12.35 -16.37 7.15
CA ASN A 137 11.50 -15.87 6.08
C ASN A 137 12.29 -15.71 4.76
N GLU A 138 11.74 -16.21 3.66
CA GLU A 138 12.29 -16.08 2.30
C GLU A 138 13.82 -16.25 2.21
N PRO A 139 14.37 -17.45 2.50
CA PRO A 139 15.82 -17.68 2.44
C PRO A 139 16.44 -17.28 1.10
N LEU A 140 15.75 -17.56 -0.01
CA LEU A 140 16.23 -17.25 -1.35
C LEU A 140 16.22 -15.75 -1.64
N THR A 141 15.08 -15.07 -1.40
CA THR A 141 14.99 -13.61 -1.61
C THR A 141 15.99 -12.86 -0.74
N THR A 142 16.07 -13.22 0.53
CA THR A 142 16.99 -12.58 1.49
C THR A 142 18.45 -12.78 1.08
N ALA A 143 18.83 -13.98 0.61
CA ALA A 143 20.16 -14.22 0.05
C ALA A 143 20.44 -13.37 -1.20
N ARG A 144 19.46 -13.23 -2.11
CA ARG A 144 19.60 -12.40 -3.32
C ARG A 144 19.86 -10.94 -2.96
N PHE A 145 19.05 -10.35 -2.08
CA PHE A 145 19.19 -8.95 -1.70
C PHE A 145 20.44 -8.66 -0.86
N SER A 146 20.86 -9.61 -0.02
CA SER A 146 21.98 -9.41 0.89
C SER A 146 23.35 -9.74 0.28
N ALA A 147 23.40 -10.69 -0.65
CA ALA A 147 24.65 -11.29 -1.11
C ALA A 147 24.83 -11.38 -2.64
N LEU A 148 23.76 -11.21 -3.43
CA LEU A 148 23.84 -11.11 -4.89
C LEU A 148 23.81 -9.65 -5.37
N SER A 149 22.77 -8.89 -5.00
CA SER A 149 22.69 -7.45 -5.31
C SER A 149 23.38 -6.59 -4.24
N GLY A 150 23.49 -7.10 -3.01
CA GLY A 150 24.15 -6.44 -1.88
C GLY A 150 23.47 -5.14 -1.45
N VAL A 151 22.16 -5.04 -1.61
CA VAL A 151 21.37 -3.88 -1.14
C VAL A 151 21.11 -3.95 0.37
N TRP A 152 21.09 -5.16 0.94
CA TRP A 152 21.00 -5.41 2.38
C TRP A 152 22.33 -5.95 2.92
N TYR A 153 22.53 -5.80 4.23
CA TYR A 153 23.71 -6.34 4.90
C TYR A 153 23.80 -7.88 4.73
N PRO A 154 25.00 -8.46 4.48
CA PRO A 154 26.33 -7.86 4.57
C PRO A 154 26.85 -7.17 3.31
N HIS A 155 25.98 -6.82 2.35
CA HIS A 155 26.32 -6.11 1.11
C HIS A 155 27.31 -6.85 0.20
N ALA A 156 27.36 -8.18 0.30
CA ALA A 156 28.13 -8.98 -0.63
C ALA A 156 27.47 -8.96 -2.02
N LYS A 157 28.27 -9.13 -3.07
CA LYS A 157 27.85 -8.98 -4.47
C LYS A 157 28.45 -10.07 -5.35
N SER A 158 28.29 -11.32 -4.95
CA SER A 158 28.81 -12.46 -5.73
C SER A 158 27.90 -13.67 -5.62
N GLU A 159 27.86 -14.49 -6.68
CA GLU A 159 27.13 -15.75 -6.67
C GLU A 159 27.60 -16.68 -5.53
N ALA A 160 28.90 -16.65 -5.21
CA ALA A 160 29.43 -17.45 -4.12
C ALA A 160 28.94 -17.02 -2.75
N SER A 161 28.83 -15.71 -2.52
CA SER A 161 28.23 -15.19 -1.29
C SER A 161 26.74 -15.50 -1.24
N PHE A 162 26.03 -15.38 -2.37
CA PHE A 162 24.63 -15.74 -2.50
C PHE A 162 24.37 -17.21 -2.15
N VAL A 163 25.11 -18.15 -2.75
CA VAL A 163 24.97 -19.59 -2.47
C VAL A 163 25.31 -19.89 -1.02
N ARG A 164 26.38 -19.30 -0.47
CA ARG A 164 26.73 -19.47 0.95
C ARG A 164 25.62 -18.98 1.88
N ALA A 165 25.05 -17.80 1.61
CA ALA A 165 23.94 -17.24 2.39
C ALA A 165 22.69 -18.12 2.31
N LEU A 166 22.35 -18.64 1.14
CA LEU A 166 21.21 -19.55 0.95
C LEU A 166 21.40 -20.85 1.73
N LEU A 167 22.57 -21.51 1.59
CA LEU A 167 22.88 -22.75 2.29
C LEU A 167 22.86 -22.55 3.81
N ASN A 168 23.45 -21.48 4.33
CA ASN A 168 23.43 -21.17 5.75
C ASN A 168 22.01 -20.99 6.29
N GLN A 169 21.14 -20.27 5.57
CA GLN A 169 19.75 -20.05 5.97
C GLN A 169 18.94 -21.36 5.93
N CYS A 170 19.04 -22.15 4.86
CA CYS A 170 18.35 -23.44 4.77
C CYS A 170 18.84 -24.40 5.87
N ARG A 171 20.16 -24.43 6.14
CA ARG A 171 20.72 -25.23 7.23
C ARG A 171 20.22 -24.75 8.59
N ALA A 172 20.12 -23.44 8.79
CA ALA A 172 19.55 -22.85 10.00
C ALA A 172 18.09 -23.29 10.21
N THR A 173 17.27 -23.32 9.15
CA THR A 173 15.90 -23.86 9.22
C THR A 173 15.89 -25.32 9.67
N VAL A 174 16.73 -26.19 9.08
CA VAL A 174 16.80 -27.61 9.45
C VAL A 174 17.19 -27.77 10.93
N LEU A 175 18.23 -27.07 11.37
CA LEU A 175 18.73 -27.17 12.75
C LEU A 175 17.74 -26.55 13.76
N ALA A 176 17.11 -25.43 13.42
CA ALA A 176 16.06 -24.83 14.24
C ALA A 176 14.88 -25.77 14.43
N MET A 177 14.39 -26.38 13.35
CA MET A 177 13.27 -27.34 13.46
C MET A 177 13.64 -28.60 14.25
N ARG A 178 14.90 -29.05 14.22
CA ARG A 178 15.37 -30.13 15.10
C ARG A 178 15.30 -29.73 16.56
N ALA A 179 15.88 -28.59 16.93
CA ALA A 179 15.85 -28.08 18.30
C ALA A 179 14.42 -27.84 18.80
N ILE A 180 13.54 -27.31 17.93
CA ILE A 180 12.12 -27.13 18.25
C ILE A 180 11.44 -28.49 18.50
N ARG A 181 11.67 -29.49 17.63
CA ARG A 181 11.03 -30.81 17.71
C ARG A 181 11.55 -31.70 18.83
N GLU A 182 12.73 -31.41 19.38
CA GLU A 182 13.19 -32.01 20.64
C GLU A 182 12.28 -31.64 21.82
N VAL A 183 11.69 -30.44 21.79
CA VAL A 183 10.77 -29.95 22.82
C VAL A 183 9.31 -30.26 22.48
N ASN A 184 8.89 -29.98 21.24
CA ASN A 184 7.55 -30.26 20.73
C ASN A 184 7.63 -31.12 19.45
N PRO A 185 7.54 -32.45 19.56
CA PRO A 185 7.61 -33.36 18.41
C PRO A 185 6.55 -33.11 17.32
N ASP A 186 5.43 -32.47 17.67
CA ASP A 186 4.33 -32.16 16.75
C ASP A 186 4.49 -30.78 16.06
N ALA A 187 5.60 -30.08 16.30
CA ALA A 187 5.85 -28.77 15.70
C ALA A 187 6.03 -28.85 14.18
N LYS A 188 5.40 -27.90 13.49
CA LYS A 188 5.23 -27.82 12.05
C LYS A 188 6.00 -26.65 11.45
N LEU A 189 6.70 -26.92 10.35
CA LEU A 189 7.40 -25.94 9.54
C LEU A 189 6.44 -25.34 8.49
N VAL A 190 6.23 -24.02 8.58
CA VAL A 190 5.66 -23.21 7.50
C VAL A 190 6.82 -22.46 6.85
N GLN A 191 7.37 -22.99 5.76
CA GLN A 191 8.51 -22.37 5.10
C GLN A 191 8.04 -21.47 3.96
N THR A 192 8.32 -20.18 4.09
CA THR A 192 7.94 -19.14 3.13
C THR A 192 9.08 -18.79 2.18
N ASP A 193 8.75 -18.54 0.91
CA ASP A 193 9.63 -17.87 -0.06
C ASP A 193 8.82 -17.15 -1.16
N ASP A 194 9.46 -16.26 -1.93
CA ASP A 194 8.81 -15.57 -3.06
C ASP A 194 8.50 -16.56 -4.19
N LEU A 195 7.21 -16.63 -4.56
CA LEU A 195 6.76 -17.40 -5.71
C LEU A 195 6.74 -16.52 -6.95
N SER A 196 7.89 -16.40 -7.60
CA SER A 196 8.06 -15.67 -8.85
C SER A 196 7.92 -16.55 -10.09
N ARG A 197 7.70 -15.93 -11.25
CA ARG A 197 7.83 -16.57 -12.58
C ARG A 197 8.47 -15.60 -13.55
N THR A 198 9.48 -16.08 -14.27
CA THR A 198 10.16 -15.31 -15.31
C THR A 198 9.67 -15.76 -16.69
N TYR A 199 9.36 -14.79 -17.54
CA TYR A 199 9.05 -14.94 -18.95
C TYR A 199 10.07 -14.18 -19.77
N GLY A 200 10.16 -14.42 -21.08
CA GLY A 200 11.00 -13.58 -21.92
C GLY A 200 10.91 -13.89 -23.40
N THR A 201 11.69 -13.15 -24.18
CA THR A 201 11.85 -13.43 -25.61
C THR A 201 12.57 -14.76 -25.82
N PRO A 202 12.42 -15.42 -26.99
CA PRO A 202 13.15 -16.67 -27.29
C PRO A 202 14.67 -16.56 -27.10
N GLU A 203 15.26 -15.41 -27.39
CA GLU A 203 16.69 -15.13 -27.21
C GLU A 203 17.13 -15.13 -25.75
N MET A 204 16.18 -14.98 -24.80
CA MET A 204 16.44 -14.99 -23.36
C MET A 204 16.10 -16.35 -22.73
N ALA A 205 15.75 -17.37 -23.52
CA ALA A 205 15.26 -18.65 -23.00
C ALA A 205 16.18 -19.28 -21.94
N GLU A 206 17.50 -19.32 -22.18
CA GLU A 206 18.46 -19.87 -21.22
C GLU A 206 18.43 -19.15 -19.86
N LEU A 207 18.37 -17.81 -19.88
CA LEU A 207 18.32 -17.01 -18.66
C LEU A 207 16.97 -17.12 -17.96
N VAL A 208 15.89 -17.17 -18.74
CA VAL A 208 14.51 -17.40 -18.25
C VAL A 208 14.43 -18.76 -17.55
N ASP A 209 14.95 -19.81 -18.16
CA ASP A 209 14.96 -21.16 -17.60
C ASP A 209 15.80 -21.21 -16.33
N PHE A 210 17.01 -20.62 -16.34
CA PHE A 210 17.85 -20.51 -15.15
C PHE A 210 17.14 -19.82 -13.98
N PHE A 211 16.50 -18.66 -14.20
CA PHE A 211 15.76 -17.97 -13.13
C PHE A 211 14.52 -18.76 -12.65
N ASN A 212 13.84 -19.46 -13.55
CA ASN A 212 12.70 -20.30 -13.21
C ASN A 212 13.06 -21.60 -12.49
N GLU A 213 14.29 -22.10 -12.64
CA GLU A 213 14.82 -23.16 -11.79
C GLU A 213 15.30 -22.59 -10.45
N ARG A 214 15.91 -21.40 -10.45
CA ARG A 214 16.50 -20.81 -9.24
C ARG A 214 15.46 -20.52 -8.16
N ARG A 215 14.26 -20.11 -8.55
CA ARG A 215 13.16 -19.82 -7.60
C ARG A 215 12.77 -21.00 -6.70
N TRP A 216 13.13 -22.24 -7.07
CA TRP A 216 12.80 -23.43 -6.28
C TRP A 216 13.83 -23.77 -5.21
N LEU A 217 15.05 -23.22 -5.30
CA LEU A 217 16.22 -23.73 -4.57
C LEU A 217 16.04 -23.85 -3.05
N SER A 218 15.38 -22.89 -2.40
CA SER A 218 15.20 -22.93 -0.94
C SER A 218 14.34 -24.10 -0.51
N TRP A 219 13.19 -24.32 -1.16
CA TRP A 219 12.33 -25.49 -0.93
C TRP A 219 13.00 -26.79 -1.38
N ASP A 220 13.66 -26.81 -2.54
CA ASP A 220 14.34 -28.02 -3.04
C ASP A 220 15.47 -28.47 -2.10
N LEU A 221 16.24 -27.54 -1.53
CA LEU A 221 17.26 -27.85 -0.52
C LEU A 221 16.62 -28.48 0.72
N LEU A 222 15.54 -27.89 1.23
CA LEU A 222 14.85 -28.40 2.42
C LEU A 222 14.15 -29.74 2.17
N CYS A 223 13.68 -29.98 0.95
CA CYS A 223 13.10 -31.26 0.52
C CYS A 223 14.17 -32.32 0.15
N GLY A 224 15.47 -31.99 0.22
CA GLY A 224 16.56 -32.92 -0.14
C GLY A 224 16.66 -33.24 -1.64
N MET A 225 16.12 -32.37 -2.50
CA MET A 225 16.03 -32.59 -3.95
C MET A 225 17.28 -32.10 -4.72
N VAL A 226 18.15 -31.32 -4.09
CA VAL A 226 19.37 -30.79 -4.75
C VAL A 226 20.51 -31.80 -4.65
N GLY A 227 20.64 -32.64 -5.67
CA GLY A 227 21.77 -33.57 -5.88
C GLY A 227 22.36 -33.44 -7.29
N PRO A 228 23.30 -34.31 -7.71
CA PRO A 228 24.01 -34.21 -9.00
C PRO A 228 23.12 -34.09 -10.25
N GLU A 229 21.89 -34.63 -10.20
CA GLU A 229 20.92 -34.58 -11.30
C GLU A 229 20.04 -33.31 -11.29
N HIS A 230 20.18 -32.45 -10.27
CA HIS A 230 19.40 -31.23 -10.15
C HIS A 230 19.88 -30.19 -11.18
N ALA A 231 18.95 -29.50 -11.85
CA ALA A 231 19.24 -28.56 -12.94
C ALA A 231 20.26 -27.46 -12.56
N LEU A 232 20.28 -27.08 -11.28
CA LEU A 232 21.19 -26.06 -10.74
C LEU A 232 22.37 -26.61 -9.93
N TYR A 233 22.60 -27.92 -9.90
CA TYR A 233 23.71 -28.50 -9.13
C TYR A 233 25.06 -27.94 -9.58
N ASP A 234 25.33 -27.97 -10.88
CA ASP A 234 26.56 -27.43 -11.47
C ASP A 234 26.75 -25.95 -11.15
N PHE A 235 25.67 -25.16 -11.20
CA PHE A 235 25.69 -23.76 -10.80
C PHE A 235 26.11 -23.62 -9.33
N MET A 236 25.43 -24.33 -8.42
CA MET A 236 25.73 -24.29 -6.99
C MET A 236 27.20 -24.61 -6.71
N VAL A 237 27.74 -25.68 -7.31
CA VAL A 237 29.13 -26.11 -7.14
C VAL A 237 30.12 -25.10 -7.75
N LYS A 238 29.86 -24.61 -8.97
CA LYS A 238 30.70 -23.57 -9.60
C LYS A 238 30.71 -22.27 -8.80
N SER A 239 29.59 -21.96 -8.15
CA SER A 239 29.46 -20.84 -7.22
C SER A 239 29.93 -21.19 -5.79
N GLY A 240 30.65 -22.29 -5.57
CA GLY A 240 31.34 -22.56 -4.30
C GLY A 240 30.55 -23.30 -3.22
N ALA A 241 29.43 -23.94 -3.58
CA ALA A 241 28.84 -24.98 -2.73
C ALA A 241 29.78 -26.20 -2.68
N ASP A 242 30.00 -26.75 -1.48
CA ASP A 242 30.69 -28.02 -1.32
C ASP A 242 29.71 -29.17 -1.64
N PRO A 243 30.03 -30.09 -2.56
CA PRO A 243 29.22 -31.30 -2.80
C PRO A 243 28.85 -32.08 -1.54
N VAL A 244 29.72 -32.12 -0.53
CA VAL A 244 29.44 -32.77 0.77
C VAL A 244 28.35 -32.03 1.54
N GLU A 245 28.33 -30.70 1.46
CA GLU A 245 27.29 -29.87 2.07
C GLU A 245 25.95 -30.02 1.36
N LEU A 246 25.94 -30.17 0.03
CA LEU A 246 24.72 -30.47 -0.72
C LEU A 246 24.18 -31.88 -0.39
N GLN A 247 25.06 -32.88 -0.32
CA GLN A 247 24.70 -34.23 0.12
C GLN A 247 24.12 -34.22 1.53
N TRP A 248 24.63 -33.37 2.44
CA TRP A 248 24.08 -33.24 3.79
C TRP A 248 22.59 -32.88 3.77
N PHE A 249 22.11 -32.01 2.86
CA PHE A 249 20.69 -31.70 2.75
C PHE A 249 19.85 -32.90 2.27
N GLN A 250 20.39 -33.73 1.38
CA GLN A 250 19.72 -34.97 0.94
C GLN A 250 19.63 -36.00 2.08
N ASP A 251 20.65 -36.06 2.93
CA ASP A 251 20.71 -36.96 4.08
C ASP A 251 19.91 -36.42 5.28
N ASN A 252 19.62 -35.12 5.30
CA ASN A 252 18.96 -34.41 6.40
C ASN A 252 17.77 -33.55 5.91
N PRO A 253 16.82 -34.12 5.14
CA PRO A 253 15.71 -33.35 4.61
C PRO A 253 14.81 -32.85 5.74
N CYS A 254 14.31 -31.63 5.60
CA CYS A 254 13.31 -31.01 6.46
C CYS A 254 12.20 -30.41 5.58
N PRO A 255 11.42 -31.25 4.86
CA PRO A 255 10.35 -30.77 4.01
C PRO A 255 9.36 -29.96 4.86
N PRO A 256 8.85 -28.83 4.34
CA PRO A 256 7.86 -28.05 5.06
C PRO A 256 6.57 -28.85 5.27
N ASP A 257 5.97 -28.71 6.46
CA ASP A 257 4.61 -29.21 6.70
C ASP A 257 3.58 -28.41 5.89
N ILE A 258 3.89 -27.14 5.61
CA ILE A 258 3.17 -26.27 4.69
C ILE A 258 4.18 -25.48 3.85
N ILE A 259 4.06 -25.57 2.52
CA ILE A 259 4.77 -24.69 1.59
C ILE A 259 4.09 -23.32 1.63
N GLY A 260 4.78 -22.33 2.17
CA GLY A 260 4.33 -20.94 2.18
C GLY A 260 4.79 -20.21 0.93
N VAL A 261 3.88 -19.59 0.20
CA VAL A 261 4.22 -18.81 -1.00
C VAL A 261 3.89 -17.34 -0.79
N ASN A 262 4.88 -16.49 -1.02
CA ASN A 262 4.73 -15.04 -0.98
C ASN A 262 4.51 -14.57 -2.43
N TYR A 263 3.48 -13.76 -2.67
CA TYR A 263 3.12 -13.34 -4.01
C TYR A 263 2.68 -11.89 -4.08
N TYR A 264 3.34 -11.15 -4.96
CA TYR A 264 3.13 -9.73 -5.19
C TYR A 264 2.81 -9.47 -6.66
N VAL A 265 2.21 -8.32 -6.95
CA VAL A 265 1.93 -7.88 -8.33
C VAL A 265 3.20 -7.77 -9.20
N THR A 266 4.37 -7.73 -8.55
CA THR A 266 5.70 -7.63 -9.15
C THR A 266 6.48 -8.94 -9.18
N SER A 267 5.93 -10.05 -8.65
CA SER A 267 6.60 -11.35 -8.57
C SER A 267 6.81 -12.00 -9.95
N GLU A 268 6.05 -11.60 -10.96
CA GLU A 268 6.25 -12.08 -12.33
C GLU A 268 7.09 -11.11 -13.18
N ARG A 269 8.12 -11.62 -13.85
CA ARG A 269 9.14 -10.85 -14.58
C ARG A 269 9.14 -11.14 -16.07
N TRP A 270 9.55 -10.16 -16.88
CA TRP A 270 9.72 -10.27 -18.33
C TRP A 270 11.14 -9.84 -18.73
N LEU A 271 11.87 -10.76 -19.36
CA LEU A 271 13.20 -10.52 -19.91
C LEU A 271 13.16 -10.26 -21.41
N ASP A 272 13.87 -9.22 -21.87
CA ASP A 272 13.95 -8.89 -23.30
C ASP A 272 15.36 -8.43 -23.69
N HIS A 273 15.91 -9.06 -24.74
CA HIS A 273 17.23 -8.70 -25.27
C HIS A 273 17.27 -7.29 -25.91
N ARG A 274 16.12 -6.71 -26.28
CA ARG A 274 16.02 -5.42 -26.99
C ARG A 274 15.97 -4.25 -26.01
N THR A 275 17.03 -4.11 -25.22
CA THR A 275 17.16 -3.13 -24.13
C THR A 275 16.74 -1.71 -24.47
N GLY A 276 17.00 -1.22 -25.69
CA GLY A 276 16.61 0.13 -26.14
C GLY A 276 15.10 0.39 -26.23
N ARG A 277 14.24 -0.60 -25.96
CA ARG A 277 12.78 -0.45 -25.85
C ARG A 277 12.29 -0.15 -24.43
N PHE A 278 13.18 -0.23 -23.45
CA PHE A 278 12.86 -0.20 -22.02
C PHE A 278 13.60 0.95 -21.34
N PRO A 279 13.14 1.42 -20.16
CA PRO A 279 13.87 2.42 -19.39
C PRO A 279 15.24 1.88 -18.95
N ASP A 280 16.28 2.71 -19.00
CA ASP A 280 17.64 2.31 -18.61
C ASP A 280 17.72 1.78 -17.17
N SER A 281 16.84 2.25 -16.29
CA SER A 281 16.74 1.77 -14.90
C SER A 281 16.32 0.30 -14.76
N HIS A 282 15.81 -0.32 -15.83
CA HIS A 282 15.38 -1.71 -15.87
C HIS A 282 16.27 -2.56 -16.80
N VAL A 283 17.42 -2.03 -17.21
CA VAL A 283 18.39 -2.76 -18.03
C VAL A 283 19.51 -3.25 -17.12
N HIS A 284 19.71 -4.56 -17.13
CA HIS A 284 20.67 -5.26 -16.29
C HIS A 284 21.61 -6.11 -17.15
N GLU A 285 22.69 -6.58 -16.53
CA GLU A 285 23.58 -7.57 -17.12
C GLU A 285 23.75 -8.73 -16.13
N TYR A 286 23.59 -9.95 -16.63
CA TYR A 286 23.83 -11.16 -15.85
C TYR A 286 24.56 -12.17 -16.74
N ASN A 287 25.67 -12.73 -16.26
CA ASN A 287 26.54 -13.63 -17.03
C ASN A 287 26.92 -13.09 -18.43
N GLY A 288 27.22 -11.79 -18.52
CA GLY A 288 27.57 -11.12 -19.77
C GLY A 288 26.40 -10.90 -20.73
N ILE A 289 25.18 -11.27 -20.34
CA ILE A 289 23.96 -11.07 -21.13
C ILE A 289 23.27 -9.80 -20.65
N ARG A 290 23.37 -8.73 -21.45
CA ARG A 290 22.66 -7.48 -21.22
C ARG A 290 21.21 -7.59 -21.69
N HIS A 291 20.25 -7.35 -20.80
CA HIS A 291 18.82 -7.54 -21.06
C HIS A 291 17.97 -6.56 -20.23
N ALA A 292 16.75 -6.31 -20.67
CA ALA A 292 15.75 -5.63 -19.85
C ALA A 292 15.09 -6.65 -18.91
N ASP A 293 14.84 -6.28 -17.66
CA ASP A 293 14.08 -7.05 -16.66
C ASP A 293 12.96 -6.14 -16.11
N MET A 294 11.71 -6.45 -16.42
CA MET A 294 10.55 -5.66 -15.99
C MET A 294 9.46 -6.52 -15.37
N GLU A 295 8.68 -5.94 -14.45
CA GLU A 295 7.45 -6.55 -13.94
C GLU A 295 6.50 -6.79 -15.12
N THR A 296 5.94 -8.00 -15.23
CA THR A 296 4.98 -8.32 -16.30
C THR A 296 3.78 -7.37 -16.29
N ALA A 297 3.32 -6.99 -15.10
CA ALA A 297 2.26 -6.01 -14.88
C ALA A 297 2.56 -4.63 -15.49
N ARG A 298 3.82 -4.27 -15.72
CA ARG A 298 4.25 -2.98 -16.27
C ARG A 298 4.65 -3.02 -17.75
N VAL A 299 4.66 -4.19 -18.38
CA VAL A 299 5.17 -4.32 -19.76
C VAL A 299 4.32 -5.18 -20.69
N LEU A 300 3.66 -6.23 -20.20
CA LEU A 300 2.91 -7.13 -21.06
C LEU A 300 1.54 -6.57 -21.41
N ALA A 301 1.24 -6.45 -22.70
CA ALA A 301 -0.03 -5.93 -23.20
C ALA A 301 -1.22 -6.72 -22.63
N ASN A 302 -1.10 -8.04 -22.61
CA ASN A 302 -2.03 -8.96 -21.96
C ASN A 302 -1.51 -9.31 -20.55
N PRO A 303 -2.33 -9.14 -19.49
CA PRO A 303 -1.96 -9.59 -18.15
C PRO A 303 -1.70 -11.09 -18.09
N THR A 304 -0.86 -11.50 -17.13
CA THR A 304 -0.63 -12.90 -16.76
C THR A 304 -1.88 -13.52 -16.15
N ARG A 305 -1.85 -14.83 -15.92
CA ARG A 305 -2.93 -15.56 -15.24
C ARG A 305 -2.85 -15.44 -13.71
N GLY A 306 -1.94 -14.61 -13.20
CA GLY A 306 -1.68 -14.41 -11.78
C GLY A 306 -1.18 -15.66 -11.08
N ILE A 307 -1.38 -15.72 -9.76
CA ILE A 307 -0.84 -16.77 -8.90
C ILE A 307 -1.44 -18.17 -9.16
N GLY A 308 -2.64 -18.27 -9.77
CA GLY A 308 -3.38 -19.52 -9.90
C GLY A 308 -2.57 -20.68 -10.50
N PRO A 309 -2.02 -20.55 -11.73
CA PRO A 309 -1.16 -21.58 -12.31
C PRO A 309 0.11 -21.85 -11.50
N LEU A 310 0.67 -20.84 -10.83
CA LEU A 310 1.88 -21.01 -10.02
C LEU A 310 1.62 -21.86 -8.77
N LEU A 311 0.44 -21.72 -8.14
CA LEU A 311 0.02 -22.62 -7.06
C LEU A 311 -0.12 -24.07 -7.54
N ALA A 312 -0.60 -24.28 -8.78
CA ALA A 312 -0.66 -25.60 -9.38
C ALA A 312 0.75 -26.19 -9.57
N GLU A 313 1.71 -25.41 -10.08
CA GLU A 313 3.11 -25.82 -10.22
C GLU A 313 3.72 -26.24 -8.87
N VAL A 314 3.47 -25.46 -7.81
CA VAL A 314 3.94 -25.78 -6.44
C VAL A 314 3.33 -27.08 -5.95
N TRP A 315 2.00 -27.24 -6.07
CA TRP A 315 1.29 -28.44 -5.64
C TRP A 315 1.75 -29.68 -6.42
N GLU A 316 1.94 -29.56 -7.74
CA GLU A 316 2.39 -30.65 -8.59
C GLU A 316 3.81 -31.08 -8.27
N ARG A 317 4.71 -30.12 -7.99
CA ARG A 317 6.12 -30.38 -7.67
C ARG A 317 6.28 -31.08 -6.32
N TYR A 318 5.66 -30.55 -5.27
CA TYR A 318 5.93 -31.00 -3.90
C TYR A 318 4.90 -31.96 -3.33
N ARG A 319 3.63 -31.90 -3.77
CA ARG A 319 2.50 -32.65 -3.18
C ARG A 319 2.37 -32.46 -1.67
N LEU A 320 2.76 -31.28 -1.18
CA LEU A 320 2.63 -30.83 0.21
C LEU A 320 1.54 -29.76 0.32
N PRO A 321 0.91 -29.57 1.49
CA PRO A 321 -0.05 -28.50 1.70
C PRO A 321 0.56 -27.13 1.37
N VAL A 322 -0.22 -26.25 0.73
CA VAL A 322 0.24 -24.92 0.30
C VAL A 322 -0.57 -23.83 1.00
N ALA A 323 0.08 -22.76 1.44
CA ALA A 323 -0.57 -21.55 1.91
C ALA A 323 0.03 -20.33 1.21
N ILE A 324 -0.80 -19.36 0.84
CA ILE A 324 -0.31 -18.04 0.44
C ILE A 324 0.05 -17.30 1.73
N THR A 325 1.33 -17.17 2.01
CA THR A 325 1.84 -16.67 3.30
C THR A 325 2.07 -15.18 3.33
N GLU A 326 2.15 -14.54 2.17
CA GLU A 326 2.12 -13.08 2.02
C GLU A 326 1.42 -12.70 0.71
N ALA A 327 0.49 -11.75 0.81
CA ALA A 327 -0.11 -11.08 -0.34
C ALA A 327 -0.42 -9.63 0.05
N HIS A 328 0.32 -8.68 -0.55
CA HIS A 328 0.14 -7.24 -0.38
C HIS A 328 0.14 -6.54 -1.75
N ILE A 329 -0.42 -5.33 -1.78
CA ILE A 329 -0.22 -4.41 -2.91
C ILE A 329 -0.16 -2.97 -2.40
N ASP A 330 0.90 -2.26 -2.80
CA ASP A 330 0.98 -0.81 -2.69
C ASP A 330 0.03 -0.16 -3.70
N ALA A 331 -1.17 0.18 -3.24
CA ALA A 331 -2.20 0.80 -4.05
C ALA A 331 -3.27 1.50 -3.20
N HIS A 332 -4.11 2.29 -3.87
CA HIS A 332 -5.33 2.83 -3.29
C HIS A 332 -6.34 1.74 -2.90
N ARG A 333 -7.29 2.11 -2.05
CA ARG A 333 -8.13 1.14 -1.33
C ARG A 333 -8.88 0.19 -2.25
N GLU A 334 -9.46 0.69 -3.36
CA GLU A 334 -10.19 -0.17 -4.31
C GLU A 334 -9.32 -1.27 -4.91
N ASP A 335 -8.05 -1.00 -5.14
CA ASP A 335 -7.11 -1.95 -5.75
C ASP A 335 -6.59 -2.95 -4.72
N GLN A 336 -6.44 -2.55 -3.45
CA GLN A 336 -6.20 -3.50 -2.36
C GLN A 336 -7.35 -4.50 -2.19
N LEU A 337 -8.61 -4.02 -2.26
CA LEU A 337 -9.79 -4.90 -2.21
C LEU A 337 -9.86 -5.85 -3.41
N ARG A 338 -9.56 -5.35 -4.62
CA ARG A 338 -9.55 -6.15 -5.85
C ARG A 338 -8.43 -7.21 -5.80
N TRP A 339 -7.26 -6.86 -5.27
CA TRP A 339 -6.12 -7.76 -5.11
C TRP A 339 -6.44 -8.89 -4.15
N LEU A 340 -6.91 -8.58 -2.93
CA LEU A 340 -7.28 -9.61 -1.96
C LEU A 340 -8.34 -10.57 -2.51
N ARG A 341 -9.35 -10.03 -3.21
CA ARG A 341 -10.36 -10.88 -3.87
C ARG A 341 -9.73 -11.78 -4.94
N GLU A 342 -8.85 -11.25 -5.79
CA GLU A 342 -8.20 -12.01 -6.87
C GLU A 342 -7.34 -13.15 -6.31
N ILE A 343 -6.56 -12.88 -5.27
CA ILE A 343 -5.75 -13.88 -4.56
C ILE A 343 -6.64 -14.95 -3.91
N TRP A 344 -7.70 -14.55 -3.21
CA TRP A 344 -8.65 -15.48 -2.59
C TRP A 344 -9.33 -16.39 -3.63
N GLN A 345 -9.78 -15.80 -4.74
CA GLN A 345 -10.44 -16.54 -5.81
C GLN A 345 -9.48 -17.51 -6.51
N ALA A 346 -8.22 -17.13 -6.71
CA ALA A 346 -7.20 -18.00 -7.28
C ALA A 346 -6.91 -19.20 -6.35
N ALA A 347 -6.77 -18.97 -5.05
CA ALA A 347 -6.57 -20.02 -4.05
C ALA A 347 -7.77 -20.99 -4.02
N GLN A 348 -9.00 -20.47 -3.98
CA GLN A 348 -10.21 -21.28 -3.98
C GLN A 348 -10.34 -22.10 -5.28
N ALA A 349 -10.05 -21.51 -6.44
CA ALA A 349 -10.14 -22.22 -7.71
C ALA A 349 -9.14 -23.38 -7.82
N GLN A 350 -7.93 -23.22 -7.29
CA GLN A 350 -6.95 -24.31 -7.26
C GLN A 350 -7.33 -25.41 -6.29
N ARG A 351 -7.93 -25.04 -5.16
CA ARG A 351 -8.49 -25.99 -4.21
C ARG A 351 -9.65 -26.79 -4.82
N ASP A 352 -10.55 -26.13 -5.53
CA ASP A 352 -11.66 -26.76 -6.25
C ASP A 352 -11.14 -27.68 -7.37
N ALA A 353 -9.96 -27.40 -7.93
CA ALA A 353 -9.24 -28.24 -8.87
C ALA A 353 -8.48 -29.42 -8.23
N GLY A 354 -8.52 -29.56 -6.90
CA GLY A 354 -7.93 -30.67 -6.15
C GLY A 354 -6.53 -30.41 -5.58
N ALA A 355 -6.02 -29.18 -5.63
CA ALA A 355 -4.80 -28.82 -4.91
C ALA A 355 -5.07 -28.62 -3.42
N ASP A 356 -4.12 -29.00 -2.56
CA ASP A 356 -4.26 -28.84 -1.11
C ASP A 356 -3.87 -27.42 -0.66
N ILE A 357 -4.70 -26.43 -1.01
CA ILE A 357 -4.53 -25.03 -0.62
C ILE A 357 -5.23 -24.77 0.72
N ARG A 358 -4.46 -24.42 1.75
CA ARG A 358 -4.91 -24.30 3.14
C ARG A 358 -5.34 -22.90 3.52
N ALA A 359 -4.61 -21.87 3.12
CA ALA A 359 -4.85 -20.52 3.60
C ALA A 359 -4.41 -19.41 2.63
N VAL A 360 -4.98 -18.23 2.87
CA VAL A 360 -4.53 -16.95 2.32
C VAL A 360 -4.21 -15.99 3.45
N THR A 361 -3.00 -15.42 3.43
CA THR A 361 -2.53 -14.46 4.42
C THR A 361 -2.62 -13.04 3.87
N VAL A 362 -3.33 -12.15 4.57
CA VAL A 362 -3.32 -10.73 4.24
C VAL A 362 -2.08 -10.10 4.85
N TRP A 363 -1.17 -9.66 3.98
CA TRP A 363 0.06 -8.96 4.37
C TRP A 363 -0.07 -7.48 4.04
N ALA A 364 0.40 -6.54 4.85
CA ALA A 364 0.59 -6.65 6.30
C ALA A 364 -0.57 -6.00 7.04
N LEU A 365 -0.97 -6.56 8.19
CA LEU A 365 -2.13 -6.10 8.97
C LEU A 365 -2.04 -4.61 9.36
N LEU A 366 -0.83 -4.14 9.68
CA LEU A 366 -0.54 -2.76 10.07
C LEU A 366 0.10 -1.93 8.96
N GLY A 367 0.05 -2.42 7.72
CA GLY A 367 0.78 -1.83 6.60
C GLY A 367 2.29 -2.03 6.69
N SER A 368 3.01 -1.34 5.81
CA SER A 368 4.46 -1.48 5.66
C SER A 368 5.09 -0.11 5.38
N TYR A 369 6.38 0.05 5.69
CA TYR A 369 7.09 1.30 5.43
C TYR A 369 8.31 1.12 4.52
N ASP A 370 8.46 2.03 3.56
CA ASP A 370 9.62 2.19 2.67
C ASP A 370 9.99 0.96 1.81
N TRP A 371 9.07 0.01 1.62
CA TRP A 371 9.27 -1.12 0.71
C TRP A 371 9.32 -0.70 -0.76
N ASN A 372 8.72 0.44 -1.11
CA ASN A 372 8.93 1.11 -2.40
C ASN A 372 10.42 1.40 -2.73
N CYS A 373 11.31 1.39 -1.72
CA CYS A 373 12.76 1.45 -1.91
C CYS A 373 13.49 0.22 -1.32
N LEU A 374 12.80 -0.92 -1.19
CA LEU A 374 13.32 -2.16 -0.60
C LEU A 374 13.91 -1.96 0.80
N VAL A 375 13.35 -1.04 1.60
CA VAL A 375 13.85 -0.72 2.95
C VAL A 375 15.34 -0.34 2.94
N THR A 376 15.81 0.30 1.85
CA THR A 376 17.19 0.79 1.75
C THR A 376 17.39 2.19 2.30
N ALA A 377 16.29 2.93 2.51
CA ALA A 377 16.28 4.27 3.07
C ALA A 377 15.01 4.49 3.92
N CYS A 378 15.07 5.45 4.84
CA CYS A 378 13.93 5.87 5.65
C CYS A 378 13.30 7.15 5.08
N HIS A 379 12.41 7.02 4.10
CA HIS A 379 11.67 8.15 3.53
C HIS A 379 10.33 8.40 4.23
N GLY A 380 9.87 7.47 5.06
CA GLY A 380 8.56 7.59 5.72
C GLY A 380 7.38 7.29 4.80
N TYR A 381 7.62 6.66 3.65
CA TYR A 381 6.56 6.20 2.77
C TYR A 381 5.82 5.04 3.43
N TYR A 382 4.50 5.15 3.56
CA TYR A 382 3.66 4.19 4.26
C TYR A 382 2.62 3.58 3.31
N GLU A 383 2.61 2.25 3.22
CA GLU A 383 1.67 1.45 2.45
C GLU A 383 0.60 0.92 3.41
N PRO A 384 -0.68 1.34 3.29
CA PRO A 384 -1.68 1.06 4.32
C PRO A 384 -2.15 -0.41 4.29
N GLY A 385 -2.30 -1.00 5.48
CA GLY A 385 -2.90 -2.34 5.64
C GLY A 385 -4.41 -2.34 5.92
N PRO A 386 -4.94 -3.49 6.37
CA PRO A 386 -6.24 -3.61 7.06
C PRO A 386 -6.44 -2.61 8.20
N PHE A 387 -5.37 -2.27 8.91
CA PHE A 387 -5.36 -1.19 9.89
C PHE A 387 -4.39 -0.08 9.43
N ASP A 388 -4.92 1.13 9.33
CA ASP A 388 -4.16 2.34 9.03
C ASP A 388 -3.58 2.93 10.32
N VAL A 389 -2.25 2.99 10.44
CA VAL A 389 -1.55 3.41 11.67
C VAL A 389 -1.16 4.89 11.70
N ARG A 390 -1.57 5.69 10.70
CA ARG A 390 -1.20 7.12 10.63
C ARG A 390 -1.88 8.00 11.68
N GLY A 391 -2.96 7.52 12.30
CA GLY A 391 -3.66 8.20 13.40
C GLY A 391 -3.12 7.82 14.77
N ALA A 392 -3.66 8.42 15.83
CA ALA A 392 -3.25 8.10 17.21
C ALA A 392 -3.54 6.64 17.62
N GLN A 393 -4.48 6.00 16.92
CA GLN A 393 -4.85 4.60 17.10
C GLN A 393 -5.04 3.96 15.73
N PRO A 394 -4.67 2.67 15.56
CA PRO A 394 -4.90 1.97 14.29
C PRO A 394 -6.39 1.97 13.92
N ARG A 395 -6.68 2.45 12.71
CA ARG A 395 -8.05 2.59 12.18
C ARG A 395 -8.35 1.45 11.20
N PRO A 396 -9.45 0.69 11.35
CA PRO A 396 -9.82 -0.33 10.38
C PRO A 396 -10.15 0.32 9.03
N THR A 397 -9.83 -0.39 7.96
CA THR A 397 -10.06 0.05 6.59
C THR A 397 -11.07 -0.87 5.89
N ALA A 398 -11.46 -0.57 4.65
CA ALA A 398 -12.32 -1.48 3.89
C ALA A 398 -11.69 -2.87 3.72
N VAL A 399 -10.36 -3.00 3.79
CA VAL A 399 -9.67 -4.30 3.73
C VAL A 399 -9.98 -5.12 4.99
N ALA A 400 -10.02 -4.50 6.17
CA ALA A 400 -10.43 -5.17 7.40
C ALA A 400 -11.89 -5.67 7.33
N GLU A 401 -12.80 -4.87 6.77
CA GLU A 401 -14.18 -5.32 6.56
C GLU A 401 -14.26 -6.49 5.56
N LEU A 402 -13.48 -6.44 4.49
CA LEU A 402 -13.43 -7.53 3.52
C LEU A 402 -12.87 -8.81 4.15
N MET A 403 -11.86 -8.71 5.02
CA MET A 403 -11.35 -9.83 5.82
C MET A 403 -12.42 -10.43 6.73
N GLN A 404 -13.19 -9.60 7.45
CA GLN A 404 -14.30 -10.07 8.29
C GLN A 404 -15.39 -10.78 7.49
N ARG A 405 -15.67 -10.34 6.26
CA ARG A 405 -16.61 -11.00 5.37
C ARG A 405 -16.07 -12.36 4.90
N LEU A 406 -14.79 -12.43 4.54
CA LEU A 406 -14.13 -13.67 4.16
C LEU A 406 -14.14 -14.69 5.30
N SER A 407 -13.72 -14.29 6.51
CA SER A 407 -13.67 -15.18 7.69
C SER A 407 -15.03 -15.70 8.13
N SER A 408 -16.10 -14.90 7.91
CA SER A 408 -17.48 -15.29 8.22
C SER A 408 -18.22 -16.00 7.07
N GLY A 409 -17.55 -16.23 5.92
CA GLY A 409 -18.18 -16.82 4.73
C GLY A 409 -19.27 -15.95 4.10
N ARG A 410 -19.32 -14.65 4.43
CA ARG A 410 -20.27 -13.69 3.85
C ARG A 410 -19.85 -13.32 2.43
N GLN A 411 -20.84 -12.95 1.62
CA GLN A 411 -20.57 -12.50 0.26
C GLN A 411 -19.68 -11.25 0.24
N LEU A 412 -18.69 -11.28 -0.65
CA LEU A 412 -17.83 -10.15 -0.97
C LEU A 412 -18.62 -9.16 -1.82
N ASP A 413 -19.28 -8.22 -1.14
CA ASP A 413 -20.02 -7.14 -1.78
C ASP A 413 -19.46 -5.79 -1.33
N HIS A 414 -18.82 -5.11 -2.27
CA HIS A 414 -18.40 -3.72 -2.15
C HIS A 414 -18.47 -3.09 -3.55
N PRO A 415 -18.99 -1.86 -3.71
CA PRO A 415 -19.24 -1.26 -5.03
C PRO A 415 -18.03 -1.24 -5.97
N VAL A 416 -16.82 -1.08 -5.41
CA VAL A 416 -15.57 -0.96 -6.20
C VAL A 416 -14.99 -2.29 -6.68
N LEU A 417 -15.42 -3.43 -6.11
CA LEU A 417 -14.87 -4.75 -6.47
C LEU A 417 -15.12 -5.08 -7.95
N ARG A 418 -16.20 -4.56 -8.56
CA ARG A 418 -16.53 -4.86 -9.96
C ARG A 418 -15.55 -4.26 -10.98
N GLY A 419 -14.63 -3.39 -10.56
CA GLY A 419 -13.60 -2.85 -11.44
C GLY A 419 -12.38 -3.75 -11.58
N ALA A 420 -11.59 -3.49 -12.62
CA ALA A 420 -10.27 -4.10 -12.83
C ALA A 420 -9.21 -3.39 -11.99
N GLY A 421 -8.33 -4.15 -11.34
CA GLY A 421 -7.13 -3.63 -10.66
C GLY A 421 -6.18 -2.93 -11.64
N TRP A 422 -5.31 -2.02 -11.16
CA TRP A 422 -4.42 -1.26 -12.06
C TRP A 422 -3.54 -2.18 -12.93
N TRP A 423 -3.16 -3.35 -12.42
CA TRP A 423 -2.33 -4.35 -13.12
C TRP A 423 -3.02 -4.98 -14.32
N HIS A 424 -4.34 -4.78 -14.47
CA HIS A 424 -5.11 -5.22 -15.63
C HIS A 424 -5.46 -4.08 -16.61
N ARG A 425 -5.19 -2.81 -16.25
CA ARG A 425 -5.64 -1.63 -17.03
C ARG A 425 -4.66 -1.23 -18.14
N PRO A 426 -5.12 -0.73 -19.31
CA PRO A 426 -4.22 -0.35 -20.41
C PRO A 426 -3.23 0.79 -20.13
N GLY A 427 -3.43 1.60 -19.08
CA GLY A 427 -2.57 2.75 -18.75
C GLY A 427 -1.38 2.42 -17.83
N ARG A 428 -1.14 1.14 -17.52
CA ARG A 428 -0.19 0.71 -16.48
C ARG A 428 1.27 0.67 -16.90
N PHE A 429 1.56 0.82 -18.19
CA PHE A 429 2.84 0.47 -18.78
C PHE A 429 3.91 1.56 -18.58
N LEU A 430 5.15 1.14 -18.29
CA LEU A 430 6.31 2.05 -18.18
C LEU A 430 7.07 2.20 -19.51
N CYS A 431 6.75 1.37 -20.49
CA CYS A 431 7.34 1.38 -21.83
C CYS A 431 6.29 0.98 -22.87
N ARG A 432 6.71 0.90 -24.15
CA ARG A 432 5.83 0.40 -25.21
C ARG A 432 5.44 -1.05 -24.89
N PRO A 433 4.14 -1.40 -24.82
CA PRO A 433 3.71 -2.73 -24.40
C PRO A 433 4.22 -3.84 -25.31
N VAL A 434 4.48 -5.00 -24.73
CA VAL A 434 4.92 -6.22 -25.43
C VAL A 434 3.75 -7.19 -25.54
N ALA A 435 3.47 -7.65 -26.77
CA ALA A 435 2.53 -8.74 -27.00
C ALA A 435 3.29 -10.08 -26.92
N ALA A 436 3.08 -10.83 -25.84
CA ALA A 436 3.69 -12.15 -25.64
C ALA A 436 2.67 -13.26 -26.00
N PRO A 437 3.02 -14.20 -26.91
CA PRO A 437 2.10 -15.28 -27.33
C PRO A 437 1.69 -16.23 -26.19
N ALA A 438 2.58 -16.42 -25.20
CA ALA A 438 2.42 -17.40 -24.12
C ALA A 438 1.49 -16.93 -22.98
N VAL A 439 1.05 -15.66 -22.99
CA VAL A 439 0.31 -15.06 -21.88
C VAL A 439 -1.15 -14.84 -22.30
N THR A 440 -1.98 -15.85 -22.09
CA THR A 440 -3.43 -15.80 -22.37
C THR A 440 -4.20 -15.44 -21.12
N VAL A 441 -4.94 -14.33 -21.18
CA VAL A 441 -5.84 -13.80 -20.14
C VAL A 441 -6.94 -14.81 -19.79
N SER A 442 -7.34 -14.85 -18.52
CA SER A 442 -8.51 -15.62 -18.10
C SER A 442 -9.80 -15.05 -18.71
N LEU A 443 -10.70 -15.91 -19.20
CA LEU A 443 -12.01 -15.49 -19.73
C LEU A 443 -12.85 -14.76 -18.68
N THR A 444 -12.68 -15.11 -17.40
CA THR A 444 -13.39 -14.54 -16.24
C THR A 444 -13.03 -13.07 -16.03
N GLU A 445 -11.76 -12.69 -16.21
CA GLU A 445 -11.29 -11.30 -16.06
C GLU A 445 -11.86 -10.39 -17.16
N ARG A 446 -11.96 -10.90 -18.40
CA ARG A 446 -12.58 -10.18 -19.52
C ARG A 446 -14.06 -9.92 -19.30
N GLN A 447 -14.76 -10.82 -18.60
CA GLN A 447 -16.19 -10.66 -18.27
C GLN A 447 -16.39 -9.68 -17.11
N LEU A 448 -15.55 -9.71 -16.08
CA LEU A 448 -15.59 -8.77 -14.96
C LEU A 448 -15.29 -7.33 -15.39
N ALA A 449 -14.34 -7.13 -16.30
CA ALA A 449 -14.04 -5.81 -16.88
C ALA A 449 -15.24 -5.17 -17.63
N ARG A 450 -16.28 -5.96 -17.94
CA ARG A 450 -17.49 -5.52 -18.65
C ARG A 450 -18.72 -5.38 -17.73
N ALA A 451 -18.62 -5.72 -16.46
CA ALA A 451 -19.75 -5.62 -15.54
C ALA A 451 -20.09 -4.13 -15.28
N PRO A 452 -21.38 -3.75 -15.25
CA PRO A 452 -21.76 -2.37 -14.98
C PRO A 452 -21.37 -2.01 -13.54
N MET A 453 -20.46 -1.04 -13.44
CA MET A 453 -20.05 -0.44 -12.18
C MET A 453 -20.94 0.75 -11.85
N ARG A 454 -21.36 0.86 -10.59
CA ARG A 454 -22.09 2.03 -10.11
C ARG A 454 -21.13 3.24 -10.08
N PRO A 455 -21.57 4.44 -10.46
CA PRO A 455 -20.72 5.62 -10.42
C PRO A 455 -20.71 6.32 -9.06
N ILE A 456 -19.77 7.24 -8.87
CA ILE A 456 -19.87 8.34 -7.92
C ILE A 456 -20.61 9.49 -8.61
N LEU A 457 -21.58 10.10 -7.94
CA LEU A 457 -22.21 11.34 -8.40
C LEU A 457 -21.47 12.54 -7.80
N VAL A 458 -20.89 13.40 -8.63
CA VAL A 458 -20.09 14.56 -8.18
C VAL A 458 -20.79 15.85 -8.61
N ALA A 459 -21.29 16.60 -7.63
CA ALA A 459 -21.89 17.92 -7.86
C ALA A 459 -20.82 19.02 -8.00
N GLY A 460 -21.09 20.04 -8.82
CA GLY A 460 -20.19 21.18 -9.02
C GLY A 460 -19.24 21.01 -10.21
N ALA A 461 -19.71 20.39 -11.31
CA ALA A 461 -18.91 19.99 -12.48
C ALA A 461 -17.92 21.04 -13.05
N SER A 462 -18.22 22.33 -12.94
CA SER A 462 -17.36 23.42 -13.44
C SER A 462 -16.17 23.77 -12.53
N GLY A 463 -16.13 23.28 -11.30
CA GLY A 463 -15.06 23.54 -10.32
C GLY A 463 -13.82 22.66 -10.56
N ALA A 464 -12.63 23.14 -10.17
CA ALA A 464 -11.42 22.32 -10.33
C ALA A 464 -11.39 21.11 -9.41
N LEU A 465 -12.08 21.16 -8.27
CA LEU A 465 -12.20 20.00 -7.38
C LEU A 465 -13.00 18.89 -8.06
N ALA A 466 -14.14 19.20 -8.70
CA ALA A 466 -14.90 18.21 -9.47
C ALA A 466 -14.10 17.64 -10.65
N ARG A 467 -13.30 18.48 -11.35
CA ARG A 467 -12.38 17.99 -12.39
C ARG A 467 -11.28 17.08 -11.84
N ALA A 468 -10.71 17.42 -10.69
CA ALA A 468 -9.74 16.57 -10.01
C ALA A 468 -10.36 15.22 -9.62
N PHE A 469 -11.59 15.20 -9.08
CA PHE A 469 -12.35 13.97 -8.86
C PHE A 469 -12.51 13.16 -10.14
N ALA A 470 -12.96 13.76 -11.25
CA ALA A 470 -13.11 13.05 -12.51
C ALA A 470 -11.78 12.45 -13.01
N ALA A 471 -10.68 13.20 -12.92
CA ALA A 471 -9.35 12.73 -13.32
C ALA A 471 -8.86 11.56 -12.47
N ARG A 472 -8.94 11.67 -11.14
CA ARG A 472 -8.52 10.60 -10.21
C ARG A 472 -9.44 9.38 -10.30
N CYS A 473 -10.76 9.57 -10.37
CA CYS A 473 -11.73 8.49 -10.59
C CYS A 473 -11.43 7.71 -11.87
N LYS A 474 -11.13 8.41 -12.98
CA LYS A 474 -10.72 7.76 -14.23
C LYS A 474 -9.43 6.94 -14.07
N ALA A 475 -8.40 7.50 -13.42
CA ALA A 475 -7.13 6.79 -13.17
C ALA A 475 -7.32 5.53 -12.29
N ARG A 476 -8.23 5.62 -11.32
CA ARG A 476 -8.57 4.58 -10.33
C ARG A 476 -9.64 3.58 -10.80
N ASN A 477 -10.13 3.75 -12.03
CA ASN A 477 -11.22 2.95 -12.60
C ASN A 477 -12.46 2.92 -11.69
N LEU A 478 -12.85 4.10 -11.22
CA LEU A 478 -14.07 4.38 -10.51
C LEU A 478 -14.97 5.22 -11.45
N PRO A 479 -16.13 4.70 -11.90
CA PRO A 479 -17.00 5.50 -12.75
C PRO A 479 -17.47 6.74 -12.00
N CYS A 480 -17.55 7.87 -12.69
CA CYS A 480 -17.90 9.15 -12.10
C CYS A 480 -18.84 9.89 -13.04
N VAL A 481 -19.91 10.46 -12.49
CA VAL A 481 -20.85 11.33 -13.21
C VAL A 481 -20.71 12.73 -12.63
N LEU A 482 -20.25 13.67 -13.45
CA LEU A 482 -20.20 15.08 -13.07
C LEU A 482 -21.56 15.72 -13.32
N ALA A 483 -22.05 16.47 -12.34
CA ALA A 483 -23.32 17.17 -12.40
C ALA A 483 -23.09 18.68 -12.20
N GLY A 484 -23.43 19.46 -13.23
CA GLY A 484 -23.45 20.92 -13.22
C GLY A 484 -24.81 21.47 -12.80
N ARG A 485 -24.92 22.79 -12.65
CA ARG A 485 -26.19 23.45 -12.25
C ARG A 485 -27.31 23.23 -13.28
N ASP A 486 -26.95 23.13 -14.55
CA ASP A 486 -27.83 22.86 -15.69
C ASP A 486 -28.41 21.45 -15.72
N THR A 487 -27.63 20.47 -15.24
CA THR A 487 -27.99 19.05 -15.24
C THR A 487 -28.59 18.60 -13.90
N MET A 488 -28.12 19.19 -12.79
CA MET A 488 -28.61 18.97 -11.44
C MET A 488 -28.35 20.23 -10.59
N ASP A 489 -29.33 21.12 -10.50
CA ASP A 489 -29.29 22.16 -9.47
C ASP A 489 -29.35 21.46 -8.11
N ALA A 490 -28.26 21.52 -7.35
CA ALA A 490 -28.15 20.87 -6.04
C ALA A 490 -29.17 21.42 -5.02
N THR A 491 -29.76 22.59 -5.27
CA THR A 491 -30.82 23.16 -4.42
C THR A 491 -32.22 22.63 -4.73
N ASP A 492 -32.39 21.91 -5.85
CA ASP A 492 -33.64 21.27 -6.26
C ASP A 492 -33.62 19.78 -5.88
N ALA A 493 -34.44 19.42 -4.88
CA ALA A 493 -34.55 18.06 -4.39
C ALA A 493 -35.04 17.06 -5.46
N GLU A 494 -35.91 17.48 -6.38
CA GLU A 494 -36.43 16.61 -7.43
C GLU A 494 -35.37 16.32 -8.50
N ALA A 495 -34.54 17.32 -8.84
CA ALA A 495 -33.39 17.13 -9.72
C ALA A 495 -32.38 16.14 -9.14
N VAL A 496 -32.04 16.28 -7.86
CA VAL A 496 -31.14 15.34 -7.15
C VAL A 496 -31.71 13.92 -7.17
N GLU A 497 -32.99 13.76 -6.84
CA GLU A 497 -33.67 12.46 -6.83
C GLU A 497 -33.72 11.81 -8.23
N ARG A 498 -33.91 12.59 -9.30
CA ARG A 498 -33.83 12.08 -10.67
C ARG A 498 -32.44 11.53 -10.98
N MET A 499 -31.37 12.26 -10.63
CA MET A 499 -29.99 11.82 -10.87
C MET A 499 -29.64 10.55 -10.11
N ILE A 500 -30.07 10.42 -8.84
CA ILE A 500 -29.87 9.21 -8.05
C ILE A 500 -30.58 8.01 -8.70
N ARG A 501 -31.85 8.17 -9.09
CA ARG A 501 -32.60 7.08 -9.75
C ARG A 501 -32.00 6.66 -11.09
N GLN A 502 -31.57 7.64 -11.89
CA GLN A 502 -31.02 7.41 -13.23
C GLN A 502 -29.67 6.70 -13.18
N HIS A 503 -28.75 7.17 -12.34
CA HIS A 503 -27.36 6.69 -12.34
C HIS A 503 -27.07 5.63 -11.27
N ARG A 504 -27.95 5.49 -10.27
CA ARG A 504 -27.77 4.57 -9.12
C ARG A 504 -26.37 4.66 -8.51
N PRO A 505 -25.92 5.88 -8.14
CA PRO A 505 -24.56 6.07 -7.65
C PRO A 505 -24.34 5.26 -6.36
N TRP A 506 -23.10 4.89 -6.06
CA TRP A 506 -22.76 4.29 -4.77
C TRP A 506 -22.30 5.32 -3.72
N ALA A 507 -21.94 6.53 -4.14
CA ALA A 507 -21.64 7.67 -3.26
C ALA A 507 -21.97 9.00 -3.93
N ILE A 508 -22.15 10.04 -3.12
CA ILE A 508 -22.36 11.42 -3.57
C ILE A 508 -21.22 12.29 -3.02
N VAL A 509 -20.59 13.06 -3.91
CA VAL A 509 -19.57 14.06 -3.56
C VAL A 509 -20.11 15.44 -3.91
N ASN A 510 -20.14 16.35 -2.94
CA ASN A 510 -20.43 17.75 -3.17
C ASN A 510 -19.12 18.55 -3.27
N ALA A 511 -18.65 18.77 -4.50
CA ALA A 511 -17.48 19.60 -4.78
C ALA A 511 -17.85 21.08 -5.10
N ALA A 512 -19.13 21.46 -4.95
CA ALA A 512 -19.57 22.85 -5.08
C ALA A 512 -19.27 23.64 -3.79
N GLY A 513 -19.06 24.96 -3.91
CA GLY A 513 -18.84 25.83 -2.74
C GLY A 513 -17.51 25.62 -1.99
N ALA A 514 -16.56 24.87 -2.55
CA ALA A 514 -15.29 24.56 -1.88
C ALA A 514 -14.24 25.70 -1.90
N ARG A 515 -14.61 26.94 -2.27
CA ARG A 515 -13.68 28.08 -2.36
C ARG A 515 -14.26 29.36 -1.78
N PRO A 516 -13.41 30.23 -1.21
CA PRO A 516 -13.81 31.60 -0.90
C PRO A 516 -14.23 32.36 -2.18
N PRO A 517 -15.17 33.31 -2.08
CA PRO A 517 -15.51 34.20 -3.19
C PRO A 517 -14.27 34.96 -3.71
N SER A 518 -14.22 35.24 -5.01
CA SER A 518 -13.08 35.91 -5.67
C SER A 518 -12.94 37.40 -5.33
N THR A 519 -13.88 37.99 -4.60
CA THR A 519 -13.86 39.39 -4.21
C THR A 519 -13.68 39.51 -2.70
N GLY A 520 -12.63 40.23 -2.29
CA GLY A 520 -12.44 40.64 -0.91
C GLY A 520 -13.63 41.46 -0.47
N VAL A 521 -14.52 40.86 0.33
CA VAL A 521 -15.56 41.62 1.01
C VAL A 521 -15.60 41.18 2.47
N SER A 522 -15.32 42.15 3.31
CA SER A 522 -15.67 42.30 4.72
C SER A 522 -17.19 42.35 4.94
N ASP A 523 -17.98 41.64 4.13
CA ASP A 523 -19.43 41.77 4.19
C ASP A 523 -19.94 41.09 5.45
N VAL A 524 -20.62 41.86 6.29
CA VAL A 524 -21.09 41.41 7.61
C VAL A 524 -22.23 40.38 7.45
N ARG A 525 -22.83 40.27 6.26
CA ARG A 525 -24.00 39.41 5.97
C ARG A 525 -23.74 38.43 4.82
N GLN A 526 -24.27 37.23 4.98
CA GLN A 526 -24.28 36.19 3.95
C GLN A 526 -25.20 36.61 2.79
N THR A 527 -24.71 36.51 1.55
CA THR A 527 -25.55 36.76 0.36
C THR A 527 -26.40 35.54 -0.01
N ASP A 528 -27.50 35.73 -0.73
CA ASP A 528 -28.34 34.62 -1.21
C ASP A 528 -27.56 33.65 -2.11
N GLU A 529 -26.61 34.16 -2.89
CA GLU A 529 -25.72 33.34 -3.71
C GLU A 529 -24.76 32.51 -2.86
N GLN A 530 -24.18 33.08 -1.81
CA GLN A 530 -23.34 32.35 -0.85
C GLN A 530 -24.14 31.27 -0.13
N TYR A 531 -25.36 31.59 0.31
CA TYR A 531 -26.27 30.63 0.93
C TYR A 531 -26.62 29.48 -0.03
N ARG A 532 -26.97 29.78 -1.28
CA ARG A 532 -27.27 28.75 -2.29
C ARG A 532 -26.05 27.87 -2.59
N ALA A 533 -24.88 28.48 -2.78
CA ALA A 533 -23.66 27.79 -3.19
C ALA A 533 -23.08 26.88 -2.10
N HIS A 534 -23.16 27.28 -0.84
CA HIS A 534 -22.47 26.59 0.26
C HIS A 534 -23.41 25.81 1.18
N ILE A 535 -24.63 26.29 1.42
CA ILE A 535 -25.53 25.74 2.45
C ILE A 535 -26.68 24.95 1.84
N ALA A 536 -27.48 25.59 0.98
CA ALA A 536 -28.74 25.00 0.51
C ALA A 536 -28.50 23.71 -0.26
N GLY A 537 -27.59 23.74 -1.25
CA GLY A 537 -27.27 22.57 -2.07
C GLY A 537 -26.63 21.44 -1.27
N ALA A 538 -25.73 21.77 -0.33
CA ALA A 538 -25.11 20.80 0.55
C ALA A 538 -26.15 20.09 1.43
N THR A 539 -27.11 20.84 1.98
CA THR A 539 -28.17 20.29 2.84
C THR A 539 -29.12 19.36 2.06
N VAL A 540 -29.53 19.76 0.85
CA VAL A 540 -30.41 18.93 -0.01
C VAL A 540 -29.73 17.63 -0.41
N LEU A 541 -28.46 17.68 -0.83
CA LEU A 541 -27.68 16.48 -1.15
C LEU A 541 -27.49 15.58 0.08
N ALA A 542 -27.23 16.15 1.26
CA ALA A 542 -27.10 15.38 2.50
C ALA A 542 -28.41 14.63 2.85
N LEU A 543 -29.57 15.30 2.76
CA LEU A 543 -30.88 14.68 2.98
C LEU A 543 -31.16 13.55 2.00
N ALA A 544 -30.84 13.75 0.71
CA ALA A 544 -31.01 12.72 -0.31
C ALA A 544 -30.08 11.52 -0.05
N ALA A 545 -28.82 11.77 0.29
CA ALA A 545 -27.86 10.72 0.61
C ALA A 545 -28.31 9.89 1.82
N ALA A 546 -28.77 10.54 2.91
CA ALA A 546 -29.31 9.86 4.07
C ALA A 546 -30.53 8.98 3.73
N ARG A 547 -31.46 9.49 2.92
CA ARG A 547 -32.66 8.77 2.47
C ARG A 547 -32.33 7.49 1.70
N HIS A 548 -31.27 7.52 0.88
CA HIS A 548 -30.84 6.39 0.05
C HIS A 548 -29.73 5.53 0.68
N GLY A 549 -29.29 5.85 1.92
CA GLY A 549 -28.19 5.17 2.58
C GLY A 549 -26.85 5.29 1.83
N LEU A 550 -26.62 6.41 1.14
CA LEU A 550 -25.40 6.66 0.37
C LEU A 550 -24.36 7.41 1.21
N PRO A 551 -23.08 7.00 1.15
CA PRO A 551 -21.97 7.84 1.59
C PRO A 551 -22.05 9.23 0.95
N TYR A 552 -21.91 10.27 1.78
CA TYR A 552 -21.95 11.67 1.35
C TYR A 552 -20.68 12.38 1.78
N LEU A 553 -19.91 12.88 0.81
CA LEU A 553 -18.71 13.66 1.05
C LEU A 553 -18.96 15.12 0.71
N VAL A 554 -18.61 16.03 1.62
CA VAL A 554 -18.67 17.49 1.41
C VAL A 554 -17.41 18.16 1.93
N PHE A 555 -17.05 19.29 1.32
CA PHE A 555 -15.88 20.07 1.69
C PHE A 555 -16.26 21.29 2.53
N SER A 556 -15.45 21.53 3.54
CA SER A 556 -15.42 22.72 4.39
C SER A 556 -13.99 23.32 4.36
N SER A 557 -13.72 24.32 5.19
CA SER A 557 -12.48 25.09 5.17
C SER A 557 -11.87 25.24 6.56
N ALA A 558 -10.55 25.36 6.63
CA ALA A 558 -9.82 25.80 7.82
C ALA A 558 -10.37 27.11 8.40
N ALA A 559 -10.98 27.98 7.58
CA ALA A 559 -11.60 29.24 8.01
C ALA A 559 -12.65 29.08 9.12
N VAL A 560 -13.25 27.88 9.28
CA VAL A 560 -14.18 27.60 10.39
C VAL A 560 -13.49 27.63 11.76
N LEU A 561 -12.16 27.50 11.82
CA LEU A 561 -11.35 27.46 13.04
C LEU A 561 -10.49 28.73 13.23
N ALA A 562 -10.71 29.77 12.43
CA ALA A 562 -9.84 30.95 12.42
C ALA A 562 -9.70 31.66 13.78
N GLY A 563 -10.75 31.65 14.61
CA GLY A 563 -10.78 32.23 15.96
C GLY A 563 -10.61 31.20 17.08
N ALA A 564 -10.22 29.96 16.77
CA ALA A 564 -10.05 28.93 17.78
C ALA A 564 -8.80 29.20 18.65
N THR A 565 -8.98 29.17 19.98
CA THR A 565 -7.94 29.45 20.99
C THR A 565 -7.29 28.20 21.58
N GLY A 566 -7.75 27.00 21.19
CA GLY A 566 -7.22 25.71 21.62
C GLY A 566 -6.69 24.87 20.45
N PRO A 567 -6.54 23.53 20.63
CA PRO A 567 -6.15 22.62 19.55
C PRO A 567 -7.05 22.79 18.33
N ARG A 568 -6.47 22.70 17.14
CA ARG A 568 -7.18 22.95 15.87
C ARG A 568 -7.37 21.64 15.09
N ASP A 569 -7.71 20.58 15.82
CA ASP A 569 -8.00 19.25 15.28
C ASP A 569 -9.50 19.04 15.02
N GLU A 570 -9.87 17.83 14.57
CA GLU A 570 -11.25 17.51 14.18
C GLU A 570 -12.28 17.62 15.33
N SER A 571 -11.84 17.74 16.59
CA SER A 571 -12.72 17.97 17.74
C SER A 571 -12.98 19.44 18.04
N ALA A 572 -12.24 20.35 17.39
CA ALA A 572 -12.36 21.78 17.62
C ALA A 572 -13.74 22.29 17.20
N ALA A 573 -14.38 23.05 18.11
CA ALA A 573 -15.62 23.74 17.82
C ALA A 573 -15.37 24.86 16.79
N PRO A 574 -16.27 25.04 15.80
CA PRO A 574 -16.17 26.15 14.87
C PRO A 574 -16.14 27.51 15.59
N ALA A 575 -15.13 28.32 15.30
CA ALA A 575 -14.94 29.69 15.77
C ALA A 575 -14.59 30.60 14.58
N PRO A 576 -15.51 30.80 13.60
CA PRO A 576 -15.21 31.58 12.41
C PRO A 576 -15.16 33.09 12.69
N VAL A 577 -14.18 33.78 12.13
CA VAL A 577 -14.01 35.23 12.29
C VAL A 577 -14.63 36.03 11.15
N ASP A 578 -14.69 35.46 9.94
CA ASP A 578 -15.19 36.12 8.73
C ASP A 578 -16.49 35.49 8.19
N ALA A 579 -17.06 36.12 7.16
CA ALA A 579 -18.33 35.68 6.57
C ALA A 579 -18.22 34.30 5.89
N PHE A 580 -17.06 34.00 5.29
CA PHE A 580 -16.83 32.72 4.63
C PHE A 580 -16.77 31.58 5.64
N GLY A 581 -16.00 31.73 6.73
CA GLY A 581 -15.96 30.79 7.84
C GLY A 581 -17.33 30.59 8.48
N ARG A 582 -18.11 31.67 8.67
CA ARG A 582 -19.50 31.56 9.20
C ARG A 582 -20.40 30.75 8.27
N CYS A 583 -20.28 30.96 6.96
CA CYS A 583 -21.01 30.23 5.94
C CYS A 583 -20.68 28.72 5.96
N GLN A 584 -19.39 28.37 6.03
CA GLN A 584 -18.91 26.99 6.10
C GLN A 584 -19.35 26.31 7.40
N ALA A 585 -19.21 26.98 8.55
CA ALA A 585 -19.64 26.45 9.84
C ALA A 585 -21.15 26.15 9.88
N GLU A 586 -21.96 27.02 9.27
CA GLU A 586 -23.40 26.77 9.13
C GLU A 586 -23.70 25.59 8.19
N ALA A 587 -22.95 25.45 7.09
CA ALA A 587 -23.06 24.30 6.19
C ALA A 587 -22.73 22.98 6.92
N GLU A 588 -21.61 22.93 7.66
CA GLU A 588 -21.22 21.77 8.48
C GLU A 588 -22.36 21.36 9.42
N ARG A 589 -22.90 22.34 10.17
CA ARG A 589 -23.98 22.11 11.14
C ARG A 589 -25.23 21.54 10.48
N ARG A 590 -25.65 22.07 9.33
CA ARG A 590 -26.86 21.60 8.64
C ARG A 590 -26.67 20.25 7.97
N VAL A 591 -25.51 20.02 7.35
CA VAL A 591 -25.17 18.73 6.75
C VAL A 591 -25.15 17.64 7.81
N LEU A 592 -24.44 17.83 8.92
CA LEU A 592 -24.33 16.83 9.98
C LEU A 592 -25.68 16.60 10.70
N ARG A 593 -26.55 17.61 10.77
CA ARG A 593 -27.92 17.43 11.25
C ARG A 593 -28.79 16.62 10.28
N ALA A 594 -28.63 16.82 8.97
CA ALA A 594 -29.38 16.14 7.94
C ALA A 594 -28.91 14.70 7.70
N ASN A 595 -27.59 14.49 7.78
CA ASN A 595 -26.92 13.21 7.63
C ASN A 595 -25.75 13.12 8.63
N PRO A 596 -25.96 12.52 9.82
CA PRO A 596 -24.90 12.34 10.81
C PRO A 596 -23.71 11.51 10.31
N ASN A 597 -23.92 10.72 9.26
CA ASN A 597 -22.92 9.84 8.66
C ASN A 597 -22.18 10.52 7.48
N ALA A 598 -22.35 11.83 7.28
CA ALA A 598 -21.62 12.55 6.24
C ALA A 598 -20.13 12.65 6.56
N LEU A 599 -19.30 12.55 5.53
CA LEU A 599 -17.87 12.83 5.57
C LEU A 599 -17.64 14.32 5.23
N VAL A 600 -17.24 15.10 6.22
CA VAL A 600 -16.97 16.54 6.09
C VAL A 600 -15.46 16.77 6.10
N VAL A 601 -14.91 17.23 4.99
CA VAL A 601 -13.47 17.46 4.84
C VAL A 601 -13.14 18.94 5.04
N ARG A 602 -12.52 19.30 6.16
CA ARG A 602 -11.89 20.62 6.33
C ARG A 602 -10.51 20.59 5.71
N SER A 603 -10.22 21.58 4.89
CA SER A 603 -8.94 21.71 4.19
C SER A 603 -8.54 23.18 4.11
N GLY A 604 -7.25 23.44 3.88
CA GLY A 604 -6.75 24.79 3.63
C GLY A 604 -6.73 25.13 2.15
N GLN A 605 -5.86 26.06 1.76
CA GLN A 605 -5.81 26.53 0.39
C GLN A 605 -5.37 25.45 -0.62
N PHE A 606 -6.19 25.25 -1.65
CA PHE A 606 -5.91 24.32 -2.73
C PHE A 606 -4.85 24.84 -3.69
N PHE A 607 -3.95 23.95 -4.13
CA PHE A 607 -3.10 24.18 -5.29
C PHE A 607 -3.13 22.98 -6.25
N SER A 608 -2.87 23.23 -7.53
CA SER A 608 -2.82 22.22 -8.60
C SER A 608 -2.06 22.76 -9.81
N ALA A 609 -1.47 21.88 -10.62
CA ALA A 609 -0.87 22.24 -11.90
C ALA A 609 -1.92 22.68 -12.94
N ASP A 610 -3.18 22.28 -12.74
CA ASP A 610 -4.30 22.62 -13.63
C ASP A 610 -4.87 24.02 -13.34
N GLY A 611 -4.15 25.04 -13.81
CA GLY A 611 -4.55 26.46 -13.76
C GLY A 611 -4.01 27.23 -12.56
N ASP A 612 -4.09 28.55 -12.63
CA ASP A 612 -3.54 29.45 -11.61
C ASP A 612 -4.55 29.62 -10.47
N MET A 613 -4.52 28.67 -9.54
CA MET A 613 -5.47 28.60 -8.43
C MET A 613 -4.84 28.92 -7.07
N GLY A 614 -5.62 29.60 -6.23
CA GLY A 614 -5.17 30.01 -4.91
C GLY A 614 -4.04 31.04 -4.98
N LEU A 615 -3.51 31.42 -3.82
CA LEU A 615 -2.40 32.35 -3.73
C LEU A 615 -1.14 31.79 -4.39
N LEU A 616 -0.86 30.50 -4.19
CA LEU A 616 0.32 29.87 -4.81
C LEU A 616 0.27 29.94 -6.35
N GLY A 617 -0.87 29.59 -6.97
CA GLY A 617 -0.99 29.65 -8.42
C GLY A 617 -0.87 31.08 -8.97
N GLN A 618 -1.50 32.05 -8.30
CA GLN A 618 -1.43 33.47 -8.69
C GLN A 618 -0.02 34.03 -8.55
N ALA A 619 0.66 33.76 -7.43
CA ALA A 619 2.04 34.16 -7.21
C ALA A 619 2.98 33.58 -8.28
N LEU A 620 2.85 32.29 -8.58
CA LEU A 620 3.67 31.64 -9.62
C LEU A 620 3.38 32.18 -11.02
N ALA A 621 2.15 32.61 -11.31
CA ALA A 621 1.83 33.27 -12.57
C ALA A 621 2.55 34.63 -12.69
N SER A 622 2.46 35.48 -11.66
CA SER A 622 3.20 36.76 -11.62
C SER A 622 4.71 36.57 -11.75
N LEU A 623 5.29 35.60 -11.04
CA LEU A 623 6.73 35.31 -11.14
C LEU A 623 7.15 34.83 -12.53
N ARG A 624 6.29 34.10 -13.26
CA ARG A 624 6.56 33.71 -14.66
C ARG A 624 6.56 34.91 -15.60
N ASP A 625 5.76 35.92 -15.29
CA ASP A 625 5.71 37.18 -16.04
C ASP A 625 6.85 38.15 -15.65
N GLY A 626 7.70 37.78 -14.67
CA GLY A 626 8.80 38.58 -14.19
C GLY A 626 8.39 39.66 -13.18
N GLU A 627 7.14 39.62 -12.71
CA GLU A 627 6.60 40.58 -11.76
C GLU A 627 6.91 40.15 -10.31
N PRO A 628 7.32 41.09 -9.43
CA PRO A 628 7.51 40.80 -8.02
C PRO A 628 6.19 40.44 -7.33
N VAL A 629 6.27 39.52 -6.38
CA VAL A 629 5.15 39.09 -5.54
C VAL A 629 5.42 39.52 -4.10
N ALA A 630 4.55 40.38 -3.58
CA ALA A 630 4.61 40.83 -2.20
C ALA A 630 3.69 39.95 -1.33
N LEU A 631 4.23 39.39 -0.25
CA LEU A 631 3.50 38.54 0.70
C LEU A 631 3.72 39.01 2.14
N PRO A 632 2.67 39.12 2.97
CA PRO A 632 2.83 39.46 4.38
C PRO A 632 3.66 38.40 5.13
N PRO A 633 4.58 38.78 6.02
CA PRO A 633 5.40 37.83 6.79
C PRO A 633 4.56 36.92 7.69
N GLU A 634 3.45 37.42 8.24
CA GLU A 634 2.58 36.68 9.15
C GLU A 634 1.59 35.74 8.43
N LEU A 635 1.51 35.83 7.09
CA LEU A 635 0.57 35.04 6.31
C LEU A 635 0.97 33.56 6.34
N THR A 636 0.22 32.77 7.11
CA THR A 636 0.35 31.31 7.15
C THR A 636 -0.76 30.66 6.33
N LEU A 637 -0.41 29.59 5.60
CA LEU A 637 -1.33 28.81 4.77
C LEU A 637 -1.27 27.34 5.15
N ALA A 638 -2.40 26.63 5.00
CA ALA A 638 -2.45 25.16 5.08
C ALA A 638 -2.55 24.56 3.66
N PRO A 639 -1.42 24.42 2.93
CA PRO A 639 -1.42 24.04 1.53
C PRO A 639 -1.96 22.62 1.34
N THR A 640 -2.84 22.47 0.36
CA THR A 640 -3.52 21.20 0.05
C THR A 640 -3.46 20.92 -1.45
N TYR A 641 -2.69 19.92 -1.85
CA TYR A 641 -2.54 19.53 -3.25
C TYR A 641 -3.77 18.74 -3.70
N LEU A 642 -4.48 19.24 -4.72
CA LEU A 642 -5.76 18.67 -5.13
C LEU A 642 -5.73 17.17 -5.47
N PRO A 643 -4.73 16.63 -6.19
CA PRO A 643 -4.65 15.20 -6.44
C PRO A 643 -4.56 14.37 -5.16
N ASP A 644 -3.74 14.79 -4.18
CA ASP A 644 -3.59 14.08 -2.90
C ASP A 644 -4.87 14.13 -2.07
N LEU A 645 -5.50 15.32 -2.01
CA LEU A 645 -6.78 15.51 -1.33
C LEU A 645 -7.85 14.57 -1.88
N VAL A 646 -8.00 14.53 -3.21
CA VAL A 646 -9.00 13.69 -3.87
C VAL A 646 -8.70 12.21 -3.66
N ASP A 647 -7.44 11.79 -3.71
CA ASP A 647 -7.09 10.40 -3.48
C ASP A 647 -7.43 9.95 -2.05
N ALA A 648 -7.09 10.76 -1.05
CA ALA A 648 -7.44 10.52 0.33
C ALA A 648 -8.97 10.52 0.54
N CYS A 649 -9.71 11.44 -0.09
CA CYS A 649 -11.17 11.47 -0.05
C CYS A 649 -11.80 10.19 -0.60
N LEU A 650 -11.27 9.67 -1.71
CA LEU A 650 -11.75 8.44 -2.32
C LEU A 650 -11.43 7.23 -1.45
N ASP A 651 -10.23 7.16 -0.85
CA ASP A 651 -9.87 6.08 0.08
C ASP A 651 -10.77 6.09 1.32
N LEU A 652 -11.03 7.26 1.91
CA LEU A 652 -11.97 7.43 3.03
C LEU A 652 -13.41 7.05 2.65
N ALA A 653 -13.87 7.42 1.45
CA ALA A 653 -15.19 7.06 0.97
C ALA A 653 -15.35 5.54 0.73
N VAL A 654 -14.29 4.87 0.28
CA VAL A 654 -14.23 3.40 0.15
C VAL A 654 -14.17 2.73 1.52
N ASP A 655 -13.43 3.31 2.47
CA ASP A 655 -13.39 2.87 3.87
C ASP A 655 -14.72 3.09 4.62
N GLY A 656 -15.67 3.82 4.04
CA GLY A 656 -16.96 4.14 4.66
C GLY A 656 -16.84 5.15 5.80
N GLU A 657 -15.79 5.98 5.80
CA GLU A 657 -15.48 6.94 6.84
C GLU A 657 -16.47 8.11 6.89
N GLN A 658 -16.65 8.65 8.10
CA GLN A 658 -17.69 9.61 8.43
C GLN A 658 -17.18 10.66 9.41
N GLY A 659 -17.96 11.73 9.60
CA GLY A 659 -17.63 12.83 10.49
C GLY A 659 -16.63 13.81 9.87
N ILE A 660 -16.05 14.64 10.72
CA ILE A 660 -15.11 15.69 10.30
C ILE A 660 -13.70 15.10 10.17
N TRP A 661 -13.02 15.43 9.07
CA TRP A 661 -11.64 15.09 8.76
C TRP A 661 -10.87 16.32 8.32
N HIS A 662 -9.65 16.51 8.83
CA HIS A 662 -8.75 17.54 8.34
C HIS A 662 -7.77 16.92 7.34
N LEU A 663 -7.77 17.42 6.10
CA LEU A 663 -6.90 16.92 5.02
C LEU A 663 -6.07 18.06 4.44
N TYR A 664 -4.75 17.97 4.60
CA TYR A 664 -3.76 18.97 4.19
C TYR A 664 -2.38 18.34 4.05
N ASN A 665 -1.51 18.88 3.20
CA ASN A 665 -0.12 18.41 3.09
C ASN A 665 0.77 19.01 4.20
N ASP A 666 0.51 20.27 4.56
CA ASP A 666 1.10 20.94 5.72
C ASP A 666 0.02 21.69 6.50
N GLY A 667 0.11 21.64 7.83
CA GLY A 667 -0.88 22.22 8.73
C GLY A 667 -0.77 23.73 8.77
N GLY A 668 0.41 24.31 8.52
CA GLY A 668 0.64 25.75 8.56
C GLY A 668 2.08 26.08 8.19
N ILE A 669 2.28 26.66 7.01
CA ILE A 669 3.58 27.14 6.52
C ILE A 669 3.47 28.63 6.17
N PRO A 670 4.52 29.46 6.41
CA PRO A 670 4.57 30.81 5.89
C PRO A 670 4.37 30.83 4.36
N ALA A 671 3.50 31.70 3.86
CA ALA A 671 3.18 31.77 2.43
C ALA A 671 4.42 32.09 1.59
N ILE A 672 5.33 32.92 2.10
CA ILE A 672 6.61 33.22 1.46
C ILE A 672 7.46 31.96 1.26
N ASP A 673 7.52 31.08 2.25
CA ASP A 673 8.26 29.82 2.16
C ASP A 673 7.62 28.88 1.15
N LEU A 674 6.29 28.78 1.17
CA LEU A 674 5.55 27.96 0.21
C LEU A 674 5.80 28.40 -1.24
N VAL A 675 5.67 29.70 -1.52
CA VAL A 675 5.89 30.28 -2.85
C VAL A 675 7.36 30.15 -3.24
N GLY A 676 8.29 30.46 -2.33
CA GLY A 676 9.73 30.36 -2.58
C GLY A 676 10.17 28.93 -2.93
N ARG A 677 9.70 27.92 -2.19
CA ARG A 677 9.98 26.50 -2.48
C ARG A 677 9.44 26.08 -3.84
N ALA A 678 8.18 26.41 -4.14
CA ALA A 678 7.57 26.09 -5.42
C ALA A 678 8.24 26.79 -6.61
N ALA A 679 8.60 28.07 -6.45
CA ALA A 679 9.33 28.85 -7.44
C ALA A 679 10.70 28.25 -7.74
N ALA A 680 11.44 27.85 -6.70
CA ALA A 680 12.74 27.19 -6.86
C ALA A 680 12.64 25.89 -7.67
N LEU A 681 11.66 25.03 -7.38
CA LEU A 681 11.42 23.78 -8.13
C LEU A 681 11.03 24.03 -9.60
N LEU A 682 10.42 25.18 -9.90
CA LEU A 682 10.05 25.58 -11.25
C LEU A 682 11.13 26.39 -11.98
N GLY A 683 12.26 26.68 -11.33
CA GLY A 683 13.33 27.52 -11.90
C GLY A 683 12.95 28.98 -12.07
N LEU A 684 12.01 29.50 -11.26
CA LEU A 684 11.59 30.90 -11.27
C LEU A 684 12.44 31.74 -10.30
N GLY A 685 12.57 33.04 -10.55
CA GLY A 685 13.37 33.95 -9.72
C GLY A 685 12.79 34.13 -8.31
N THR A 686 13.47 33.63 -7.29
CA THR A 686 13.03 33.71 -5.88
C THR A 686 13.24 35.09 -5.25
N LEU A 687 14.16 35.90 -5.79
CA LEU A 687 14.43 37.29 -5.35
C LEU A 687 13.27 38.26 -5.62
N LEU A 688 12.28 37.82 -6.38
CA LEU A 688 11.07 38.58 -6.69
C LEU A 688 9.99 38.43 -5.61
N VAL A 689 10.19 37.59 -4.59
CA VAL A 689 9.25 37.43 -3.47
C VAL A 689 9.69 38.35 -2.32
N GLN A 690 8.82 39.29 -1.93
CA GLN A 690 9.14 40.35 -0.96
C GLN A 690 8.17 40.32 0.23
N HIS A 691 8.65 40.78 1.39
CA HIS A 691 7.80 40.98 2.56
C HIS A 691 7.02 42.30 2.42
N ASP A 692 5.70 42.24 2.60
CA ASP A 692 4.84 43.43 2.69
C ASP A 692 4.27 43.58 4.11
N VAL A 693 3.86 44.80 4.48
CA VAL A 693 3.37 45.13 5.84
C VAL A 693 1.85 45.36 5.89
N ASP A 694 1.14 45.20 4.78
CA ASP A 694 -0.31 45.47 4.73
C ASP A 694 -1.17 44.36 5.40
N ASP A 695 -2.24 44.79 6.07
CA ASP A 695 -3.18 43.99 6.88
C ASP A 695 -3.93 42.94 6.04
N LEU A 696 -3.45 41.69 6.02
CA LEU A 696 -4.13 40.57 5.37
C LEU A 696 -4.08 39.24 6.15
N ARG A 697 -5.03 38.38 5.79
CA ARG A 697 -5.61 37.25 6.54
C ARG A 697 -4.67 36.07 6.78
N THR A 698 -4.46 35.67 8.02
CA THR A 698 -3.86 34.37 8.37
C THR A 698 -4.85 33.22 8.20
N GLU A 699 -4.51 32.13 7.51
CA GLU A 699 -5.25 30.87 7.66
C GLU A 699 -4.81 30.19 8.96
N PRO A 700 -5.75 29.65 9.76
CA PRO A 700 -5.38 28.95 10.98
C PRO A 700 -4.64 27.66 10.63
N ALA A 701 -3.58 27.38 11.38
CA ALA A 701 -2.91 26.11 11.26
C ALA A 701 -3.88 24.95 11.58
N LEU A 702 -3.91 23.91 10.75
CA LEU A 702 -4.69 22.70 11.00
C LEU A 702 -3.85 21.65 11.73
N GLU A 703 -4.48 21.00 12.69
CA GLU A 703 -3.97 19.79 13.36
C GLU A 703 -4.88 18.61 12.99
N THR A 704 -4.40 17.38 13.19
CA THR A 704 -5.24 16.19 13.02
C THR A 704 -4.97 15.18 14.11
N ARG A 705 -6.04 14.65 14.71
CA ARG A 705 -5.99 13.46 15.58
C ARG A 705 -6.33 12.18 14.84
N ARG A 706 -6.87 12.31 13.62
CA ARG A 706 -7.23 11.18 12.75
C ARG A 706 -6.08 10.70 11.86
N GLY A 707 -5.00 11.47 11.79
CA GLY A 707 -3.73 11.10 11.16
C GLY A 707 -3.45 11.87 9.87
N LYS A 708 -2.16 12.07 9.57
CA LYS A 708 -1.71 12.77 8.36
C LYS A 708 -1.81 11.83 7.15
N LEU A 709 -2.93 11.90 6.42
CA LEU A 709 -3.17 11.01 5.28
C LEU A 709 -2.52 11.47 3.98
N LEU A 710 -2.31 12.78 3.81
CA LEU A 710 -1.70 13.33 2.60
C LEU A 710 -0.17 13.24 2.70
N PRO A 711 0.54 13.06 1.56
CA PRO A 711 1.99 13.08 1.53
C PRO A 711 2.59 14.38 2.06
N ALA A 712 3.85 14.33 2.48
CA ALA A 712 4.61 15.50 2.89
C ALA A 712 4.60 16.59 1.80
N LEU A 713 4.56 17.86 2.23
CA LEU A 713 4.47 19.02 1.34
C LEU A 713 5.58 19.05 0.28
N ASP A 714 6.83 18.75 0.65
CA ASP A 714 7.94 18.78 -0.31
C ASP A 714 7.75 17.76 -1.45
N TYR A 715 7.20 16.58 -1.14
CA TYR A 715 6.86 15.58 -2.16
C TYR A 715 5.70 16.05 -3.04
N ALA A 716 4.68 16.66 -2.45
CA ALA A 716 3.56 17.23 -3.20
C ALA A 716 4.00 18.38 -4.12
N LEU A 717 4.89 19.27 -3.66
CA LEU A 717 5.47 20.35 -4.45
C LEU A 717 6.32 19.83 -5.61
N ALA A 718 7.13 18.78 -5.40
CA ALA A 718 7.90 18.15 -6.46
C ALA A 718 6.99 17.59 -7.57
N ARG A 719 5.91 16.89 -7.21
CA ARG A 719 4.92 16.41 -8.19
C ARG A 719 4.17 17.54 -8.88
N PHE A 720 3.81 18.59 -8.14
CA PHE A 720 3.19 19.79 -8.69
C PHE A 720 4.10 20.46 -9.74
N ALA A 721 5.39 20.60 -9.45
CA ALA A 721 6.37 21.20 -10.35
C ALA A 721 6.53 20.35 -11.63
N ALA A 722 6.70 19.03 -11.49
CA ALA A 722 6.80 18.12 -12.62
C ALA A 722 5.54 18.16 -13.52
N ALA A 723 4.35 18.15 -12.92
CA ALA A 723 3.09 18.25 -13.66
C ALA A 723 2.92 19.61 -14.36
N SER A 724 3.32 20.70 -13.71
CA SER A 724 3.27 22.06 -14.29
C SER A 724 4.22 22.18 -15.50
N GLN A 725 5.40 21.59 -15.42
CA GLN A 725 6.37 21.57 -16.54
C GLN A 725 5.84 20.74 -17.71
N ALA A 726 5.26 19.56 -17.46
CA ALA A 726 4.64 18.73 -18.49
C ALA A 726 3.50 19.47 -19.22
N ALA A 727 2.61 20.12 -18.47
CA ALA A 727 1.52 20.91 -19.04
C ALA A 727 2.01 22.09 -19.91
N ALA A 728 3.16 22.70 -19.55
CA ALA A 728 3.77 23.76 -20.35
C ALA A 728 4.32 23.25 -21.69
N VAL A 729 4.87 22.04 -21.73
CA VAL A 729 5.34 21.38 -22.97
C VAL A 729 4.16 21.08 -23.90
N ASP A 730 3.07 20.52 -23.37
CA ASP A 730 1.86 20.23 -24.15
C ASP A 730 1.20 21.49 -24.73
N ARG A 731 1.22 22.62 -24.01
CA ARG A 731 0.73 23.90 -24.54
C ARG A 731 1.59 24.47 -25.67
N ARG A 732 2.89 24.15 -25.70
CA ARG A 732 3.83 24.58 -26.76
C ARG A 732 3.79 23.66 -27.99
N SER A 733 3.36 22.42 -27.83
CA SER A 733 3.30 21.42 -28.92
C SER A 733 2.01 21.46 -29.73
N VAL A 734 0.95 22.16 -29.26
CA VAL A 734 -0.24 22.46 -30.07
C VAL A 734 0.05 23.66 -30.98
N PRO A 735 0.04 23.52 -32.33
CA PRO A 735 0.23 24.65 -33.21
C PRO A 735 -0.87 25.68 -32.95
N ARG A 736 -0.51 26.94 -32.71
CA ARG A 736 -1.46 28.05 -32.73
C ARG A 736 -2.13 28.04 -34.10
N GLN A 737 -3.38 27.59 -34.18
CA GLN A 737 -4.21 27.88 -35.35
C GLN A 737 -4.34 29.40 -35.42
N GLY A 738 -3.55 30.01 -36.30
CA GLY A 738 -3.59 31.43 -36.58
C GLY A 738 -4.97 31.80 -37.07
N ARG A 739 -5.62 32.74 -36.38
CA ARG A 739 -6.68 33.54 -36.98
C ARG A 739 -6.00 34.44 -38.02
N GLY A 740 -6.22 34.13 -39.29
CA GLY A 740 -6.09 35.09 -40.38
C GLY A 740 -7.26 36.07 -40.39
#